data_AF-A0AB33K024-F1
#
_entry.id   AF-A0AB33K024-F1
#
_cell.length_a   1.000
_cell.length_b   1.000
_cell.length_c   1.000
_cell.angle_alpha   90.00
_cell.angle_beta   90.00
_cell.angle_gamma   90.00
#
_symmetry.space_group_name_H-M   'P 1'
#
loop_
_entity.id
_entity.type
_entity.pdbx_description
1 polymer ?
#
loop_
_entity_poly.entity_id
_entity_poly.type
_entity_poly.pdbx_seq_one_letter_code
_entity_poly.pdbx_strand_id
1 'polypeptide(L)'
;MPHPTPHTRSLTVMRPLSRAAVLALATAALVTYAGLPTARADEPTTQRVGTVPTAPGDAARTAAPADDTPVQLSVHLKPRDEAGAKALAAAVTDQSSPLYHHFLKTGEFAQRFGADQATVAKVKQALVAQGLKPGELVADGLTIPVATTVAQAERAFDVDLAGYKTSDGRTGFLNTTAPAVRSDVAGAITGIVGLNTLAQAHGNHVVGTAGQAASVTTPVPHAAMASNYPKLCAGVAAQFPGKTDAHDYFSPAELASAYGLSKMADGGAGTTVAVFALEDYSDAGLASFQSCYGTSASVQRVKVNAGVQAAPNNTDIGIETALDIDTVIGLAPRANVLVYQGPDASKATSTDVQNTYRRIVTDNRAQVVTTSWGICDQVMAASDLQAESDIFLQAALQGQTVVAASGDDGSSGCNYLKNAGAPADIANLLSTSDPASQPFVTGVGGTTLRNTTGVVSETVWNSNGGASGGGVSRWSLNGNSYQSGFAGPGYTSTNCQAPAGSACRQVPDVAANADPTTGYMVATGANSWMIIGGTSGAAPLWAAMVAHQNGPGSCSSRVGFVSPALYQAARSGGSPLRDVTSGNNDIGIQGGLYAAAQGYDLATGLGTPNAGKVMGTLCAPAAGSNRTVEVVENGQLHEVYTDGSGWHDGIVPGVTGVSALSFTYNSSGARVIEAIENGELHEIYTDASGWHDGVIPGLSGITALSFSYSPSGARVIEAIKGGELHEVYSAADGWHDGVIPGLSGITALSFSYSSSGARVIEAIKGGELHEVYSAADGWHDGVIPGLSGISALSFSFNASGVRVIEAIKDNQLHEVYSASDGWHDGVIPGVSGNITALAGKIAPTGDRVIEAVEDGELHEVHSANGAWYDNAVPVPSAGSTALSLALR
;
A
#
# COMPACT_ATOMS: atom_id res chain seq x y z
N MET A 1 44.74 -20.70 49.51
CA MET A 1 45.83 -21.26 48.67
C MET A 1 45.18 -22.00 47.50
N PRO A 2 45.67 -21.95 46.25
CA PRO A 2 46.62 -21.00 45.64
C PRO A 2 46.11 -20.32 44.33
N HIS A 3 46.64 -19.11 44.10
CA HIS A 3 47.15 -18.38 42.89
C HIS A 3 47.24 -19.05 41.48
N PRO A 4 47.61 -18.32 40.38
CA PRO A 4 47.96 -16.88 40.21
C PRO A 4 47.42 -16.15 38.93
N THR A 5 47.82 -14.87 38.82
CA THR A 5 47.61 -13.80 37.81
C THR A 5 48.72 -13.76 36.69
N PRO A 6 49.06 -12.63 35.99
CA PRO A 6 48.85 -12.43 34.54
C PRO A 6 50.16 -12.06 33.75
N HIS A 7 50.09 -11.77 32.44
CA HIS A 7 51.22 -11.15 31.71
C HIS A 7 50.84 -10.03 30.73
N THR A 8 51.43 -8.87 31.00
CA THR A 8 51.72 -7.72 30.13
C THR A 8 52.97 -7.97 29.28
N ARG A 9 53.15 -7.25 28.15
CA ARG A 9 54.46 -6.73 27.70
C ARG A 9 54.36 -5.66 26.60
N SER A 10 55.22 -4.66 26.74
CA SER A 10 55.56 -3.59 25.79
C SER A 10 57.07 -3.63 25.49
N LEU A 11 57.42 -3.03 24.34
CA LEU A 11 58.69 -2.34 23.98
C LEU A 11 59.97 -3.12 23.61
N THR A 12 60.51 -2.79 22.42
CA THR A 12 61.95 -2.61 22.07
C THR A 12 62.01 -1.86 20.71
N VAL A 13 62.26 -0.55 20.59
CA VAL A 13 63.51 0.26 20.51
C VAL A 13 64.64 -0.28 19.62
N MET A 14 65.02 0.45 18.57
CA MET A 14 66.43 0.82 18.24
C MET A 14 66.51 1.98 17.21
N ARG A 15 67.26 3.03 17.58
CA ARG A 15 67.88 4.11 16.75
C ARG A 15 69.36 3.69 16.46
N PRO A 16 70.33 4.48 15.91
CA PRO A 16 70.38 5.91 15.49
C PRO A 16 71.20 6.22 14.19
N LEU A 17 71.24 7.48 13.72
CA LEU A 17 72.46 8.33 13.62
C LEU A 17 72.18 9.67 12.92
N SER A 18 72.98 10.67 13.28
CA SER A 18 72.77 12.11 13.13
C SER A 18 73.99 12.78 12.50
N ARG A 19 73.82 14.05 12.05
CA ARG A 19 74.80 15.17 11.83
C ARG A 19 74.67 15.73 10.39
N ALA A 20 74.70 17.02 10.10
CA ALA A 20 75.20 18.19 10.83
C ALA A 20 74.45 19.48 10.45
N ALA A 21 74.53 20.47 11.34
CA ALA A 21 74.05 21.83 11.18
C ALA A 21 75.09 22.74 10.48
N VAL A 22 74.62 23.77 9.77
CA VAL A 22 75.37 25.03 9.55
C VAL A 22 74.43 26.22 9.74
N LEU A 23 74.95 27.19 10.49
CA LEU A 23 74.40 28.43 11.01
C LEU A 23 74.77 29.60 10.06
N ALA A 24 73.87 30.56 9.80
CA ALA A 24 74.10 32.02 9.88
C ALA A 24 73.06 32.84 9.10
N LEU A 25 72.54 33.86 9.79
CA LEU A 25 71.63 34.90 9.31
C LEU A 25 72.31 35.86 8.30
N ALA A 26 71.55 36.37 7.32
CA ALA A 26 71.40 37.82 7.08
C ALA A 26 70.34 38.12 5.99
N THR A 27 69.37 38.91 6.39
CA THR A 27 68.49 39.83 5.64
C THR A 27 68.95 40.26 4.24
N ALA A 28 68.04 40.13 3.26
CA ALA A 28 67.45 41.25 2.48
C ALA A 28 66.89 40.75 1.14
N ALA A 29 65.57 40.70 1.00
CA ALA A 29 64.86 41.02 -0.24
C ALA A 29 63.35 41.04 0.04
N LEU A 30 62.79 42.23 0.23
CA LEU A 30 61.40 42.48 -0.12
C LEU A 30 61.23 42.12 -1.59
N VAL A 31 60.58 41.00 -1.88
CA VAL A 31 59.97 40.75 -3.18
C VAL A 31 58.53 40.36 -2.91
N THR A 32 57.66 41.27 -3.31
CA THR A 32 56.23 41.15 -3.53
C THR A 32 55.81 39.74 -3.98
N TYR A 33 55.27 38.92 -3.08
CA TYR A 33 54.25 37.95 -3.47
C TYR A 33 52.91 38.69 -3.46
N ALA A 34 52.64 39.31 -4.60
CA ALA A 34 51.28 39.72 -4.96
C ALA A 34 50.36 38.50 -4.80
N GLY A 35 49.19 38.73 -4.20
CA GLY A 35 48.24 37.69 -3.83
C GLY A 35 47.98 36.70 -4.95
N LEU A 36 48.24 35.43 -4.67
CA LEU A 36 47.46 34.37 -5.29
C LEU A 36 46.02 34.58 -4.80
N PRO A 37 45.02 34.69 -5.69
CA PRO A 37 43.65 34.67 -5.23
C PRO A 37 43.46 33.30 -4.57
N THR A 38 43.25 33.29 -3.25
CA THR A 38 42.46 32.20 -2.67
C THR A 38 41.18 32.20 -3.48
N ALA A 39 40.96 31.17 -4.30
CA ALA A 39 39.66 30.93 -4.90
C ALA A 39 38.68 30.97 -3.73
N ARG A 40 37.90 32.05 -3.63
CA ARG A 40 36.70 32.03 -2.80
C ARG A 40 35.90 30.90 -3.45
N ALA A 41 35.68 29.81 -2.71
CA ALA A 41 34.61 28.90 -3.08
C ALA A 41 33.39 29.81 -3.23
N ASP A 42 32.81 29.89 -4.43
CA ASP A 42 31.55 30.60 -4.62
C ASP A 42 30.59 30.10 -3.54
N GLU A 43 30.01 31.02 -2.78
CA GLU A 43 29.01 30.60 -1.80
C GLU A 43 27.90 29.87 -2.57
N PRO A 44 27.50 28.67 -2.12
CA PRO A 44 26.49 27.90 -2.82
C PRO A 44 25.23 28.75 -2.97
N THR A 45 24.78 28.88 -4.22
CA THR A 45 23.55 29.61 -4.58
C THR A 45 22.33 29.04 -3.85
N THR A 46 21.24 29.79 -3.76
CA THR A 46 19.99 29.30 -3.17
C THR A 46 19.05 28.73 -4.24
N GLN A 47 18.20 27.79 -3.84
CA GLN A 47 17.13 27.21 -4.64
C GLN A 47 15.85 27.11 -3.79
N ARG A 48 14.72 27.48 -4.40
CA ARG A 48 13.38 27.41 -3.77
C ARG A 48 12.90 25.96 -3.71
N VAL A 49 12.30 25.56 -2.60
CA VAL A 49 11.67 24.25 -2.36
C VAL A 49 10.23 24.46 -1.90
N GLY A 50 9.33 23.53 -2.23
CA GLY A 50 7.90 23.64 -1.87
C GLY A 50 7.12 24.71 -2.65
N THR A 51 6.00 25.15 -2.08
CA THR A 51 5.04 26.07 -2.72
C THR A 51 4.59 27.18 -1.78
N VAL A 52 3.96 28.22 -2.33
CA VAL A 52 3.22 29.22 -1.56
C VAL A 52 1.83 28.63 -1.22
N PRO A 53 1.43 28.57 0.05
CA PRO A 53 0.09 28.13 0.41
C PRO A 53 -0.96 29.17 0.02
N THR A 54 -2.17 28.72 -0.27
CA THR A 54 -3.31 29.59 -0.52
C THR A 54 -3.92 30.03 0.81
N ALA A 55 -4.04 31.33 1.03
CA ALA A 55 -4.77 31.83 2.19
C ALA A 55 -6.27 31.48 2.06
N PRO A 56 -6.96 31.12 3.15
CA PRO A 56 -8.42 31.07 3.15
C PRO A 56 -8.96 32.41 2.64
N GLY A 57 -9.95 32.40 1.75
CA GLY A 57 -10.35 33.65 1.09
C GLY A 57 -10.98 34.70 2.03
N ASP A 58 -11.34 34.32 3.25
CA ASP A 58 -11.85 35.20 4.33
C ASP A 58 -10.78 35.74 5.24
N ALA A 59 -9.57 35.21 5.10
CA ALA A 59 -8.44 35.65 5.88
C ALA A 59 -8.08 37.09 5.46
N ALA A 60 -8.41 38.04 6.33
CA ALA A 60 -7.97 39.41 6.19
C ALA A 60 -6.49 39.48 6.57
N ARG A 61 -5.67 40.08 5.69
CA ARG A 61 -4.26 40.32 5.98
C ARG A 61 -4.13 41.25 7.19
N THR A 62 -3.31 40.86 8.16
CA THR A 62 -2.99 41.63 9.36
C THR A 62 -1.54 42.11 9.32
N ALA A 63 -1.05 42.69 10.42
CA ALA A 63 0.37 42.94 10.58
C ALA A 63 1.16 41.61 10.53
N ALA A 64 2.38 41.65 10.02
CA ALA A 64 3.30 40.51 10.10
C ALA A 64 3.43 40.04 11.57
N PRO A 65 3.60 38.72 11.80
CA PRO A 65 3.83 38.22 13.15
C PRO A 65 5.11 38.84 13.73
N ALA A 66 5.18 38.99 15.06
CA ALA A 66 6.34 39.61 15.69
C ALA A 66 7.61 38.78 15.47
N ASP A 67 8.74 39.44 15.24
CA ASP A 67 10.06 38.83 14.94
C ASP A 67 10.48 37.73 15.93
N ASP A 68 10.11 37.88 17.21
CA ASP A 68 10.44 36.97 18.31
C ASP A 68 9.39 35.87 18.55
N THR A 69 8.30 35.85 17.77
CA THR A 69 7.28 34.81 17.82
C THR A 69 7.93 33.45 17.57
N PRO A 70 7.83 32.49 18.51
CA PRO A 70 8.36 31.15 18.32
C PRO A 70 7.65 30.42 17.18
N VAL A 71 8.43 29.71 16.36
CA VAL A 71 7.93 28.86 15.28
C VAL A 71 8.62 27.51 15.37
N GLN A 72 7.82 26.45 15.30
CA GLN A 72 8.31 25.09 15.13
C GLN A 72 8.19 24.70 13.66
N LEU A 73 9.32 24.37 13.06
CA LEU A 73 9.41 23.91 11.68
C LEU A 73 9.89 22.47 11.62
N SER A 74 9.55 21.79 10.54
CA SER A 74 10.15 20.51 10.17
C SER A 74 10.75 20.63 8.77
N VAL A 75 12.05 20.35 8.65
CA VAL A 75 12.71 20.19 7.36
C VAL A 75 12.53 18.72 6.97
N HIS A 76 11.66 18.47 5.99
CA HIS A 76 11.35 17.13 5.51
C HIS A 76 12.29 16.73 4.37
N LEU A 77 12.97 15.61 4.55
CA LEU A 77 13.94 15.07 3.61
C LEU A 77 13.28 14.09 2.66
N LYS A 78 13.82 13.97 1.46
CA LYS A 78 13.38 12.99 0.49
C LYS A 78 13.86 11.58 0.88
N PRO A 79 13.03 10.54 0.75
CA PRO A 79 13.50 9.16 0.82
C PRO A 79 14.61 8.88 -0.20
N ARG A 80 15.65 8.14 0.20
CA ARG A 80 16.78 7.83 -0.69
C ARG A 80 16.38 6.96 -1.89
N ASP A 81 15.31 6.18 -1.73
CA ASP A 81 14.72 5.30 -2.75
C ASP A 81 13.19 5.28 -2.60
N GLU A 82 12.56 6.40 -2.97
CA GLU A 82 11.10 6.57 -2.91
C GLU A 82 10.36 5.58 -3.83
N ALA A 83 10.90 5.31 -5.01
CA ALA A 83 10.31 4.38 -5.97
C ALA A 83 10.32 2.94 -5.42
N GLY A 84 11.45 2.49 -4.86
CA GLY A 84 11.54 1.18 -4.20
C GLY A 84 10.67 1.07 -2.96
N ALA A 85 10.50 2.15 -2.18
CA ALA A 85 9.57 2.18 -1.06
C ALA A 85 8.11 1.97 -1.51
N LYS A 86 7.68 2.68 -2.54
CA LYS A 86 6.33 2.55 -3.13
C LYS A 86 6.11 1.16 -3.76
N ALA A 87 7.11 0.63 -4.47
CA ALA A 87 7.05 -0.70 -5.05
C ALA A 87 6.93 -1.79 -3.97
N LEU A 88 7.70 -1.68 -2.88
CA LEU A 88 7.60 -2.59 -1.76
C LEU A 88 6.24 -2.47 -1.05
N ALA A 89 5.70 -1.26 -0.89
CA ALA A 89 4.38 -1.05 -0.29
C ALA A 89 3.27 -1.75 -1.10
N ALA A 90 3.35 -1.69 -2.44
CA ALA A 90 2.48 -2.46 -3.31
C ALA A 90 2.68 -3.98 -3.12
N ALA A 91 3.94 -4.45 -3.12
CA ALA A 91 4.24 -5.87 -3.00
C ALA A 91 3.85 -6.49 -1.65
N VAL A 92 3.89 -5.75 -0.54
CA VAL A 92 3.49 -6.28 0.79
C VAL A 92 1.97 -6.25 1.02
N THR A 93 1.21 -5.64 0.10
CA THR A 93 -0.26 -5.49 0.18
C THR A 93 -1.01 -6.18 -0.97
N ASP A 94 -0.29 -6.69 -1.97
CA ASP A 94 -0.83 -7.46 -3.08
C ASP A 94 -0.89 -8.94 -2.70
N GLN A 95 -2.08 -9.55 -2.72
CA GLN A 95 -2.29 -10.94 -2.33
C GLN A 95 -1.64 -11.94 -3.28
N SER A 96 -1.29 -11.52 -4.50
CA SER A 96 -0.56 -12.33 -5.47
C SER A 96 0.96 -12.28 -5.27
N SER A 97 1.46 -11.34 -4.47
CA SER A 97 2.89 -11.18 -4.25
C SER A 97 3.40 -12.15 -3.18
N PRO A 98 4.58 -12.78 -3.37
CA PRO A 98 5.22 -13.57 -2.33
C PRO A 98 5.67 -12.72 -1.12
N LEU A 99 5.67 -11.40 -1.25
CA LEU A 99 5.93 -10.47 -0.16
C LEU A 99 4.66 -10.04 0.58
N TYR A 100 3.48 -10.54 0.21
CA TYR A 100 2.23 -10.22 0.90
C TYR A 100 2.37 -10.47 2.40
N HIS A 101 2.04 -9.47 3.22
CA HIS A 101 2.18 -9.51 4.68
C HIS A 101 3.62 -9.65 5.23
N HIS A 102 4.65 -9.58 4.39
CA HIS A 102 6.06 -9.52 4.81
C HIS A 102 6.50 -8.08 5.08
N PHE A 103 5.92 -7.51 6.14
CA PHE A 103 6.15 -6.12 6.54
C PHE A 103 7.52 -5.86 7.17
N LEU A 104 7.96 -4.61 7.06
CA LEU A 104 9.15 -4.10 7.74
C LEU A 104 8.95 -4.08 9.26
N LYS A 105 10.03 -4.35 9.99
CA LYS A 105 10.09 -4.17 11.45
C LYS A 105 10.33 -2.71 11.81
N THR A 106 10.02 -2.36 13.05
CA THR A 106 10.29 -1.03 13.61
C THR A 106 11.75 -0.63 13.39
N GLY A 107 11.98 0.51 12.73
CA GLY A 107 13.30 1.05 12.43
C GLY A 107 13.91 0.63 11.08
N GLU A 108 13.42 -0.44 10.44
CA GLU A 108 13.94 -0.88 9.13
C GLU A 108 13.63 0.11 8.01
N PHE A 109 12.48 0.81 8.09
CA PHE A 109 12.14 1.87 7.14
C PHE A 109 13.23 2.97 7.08
N ALA A 110 13.62 3.53 8.23
CA ALA A 110 14.65 4.57 8.28
C ALA A 110 16.01 4.06 7.78
N GLN A 111 16.34 2.79 8.05
CA GLN A 111 17.58 2.17 7.56
C GLN A 111 17.59 2.01 6.04
N ARG A 112 16.48 1.59 5.45
CA ARG A 112 16.36 1.26 4.02
C ARG A 112 16.05 2.48 3.15
N PHE A 113 15.09 3.31 3.59
CA PHE A 113 14.50 4.39 2.78
C PHE A 113 14.72 5.78 3.36
N GLY A 114 15.03 5.92 4.65
CA GLY A 114 15.36 7.22 5.27
C GLY A 114 16.55 7.91 4.60
N ALA A 115 16.73 9.21 4.81
CA ALA A 115 17.87 9.94 4.23
C ALA A 115 19.21 9.38 4.75
N ASP A 116 20.23 9.32 3.89
CA ASP A 116 21.55 8.86 4.31
C ASP A 116 22.23 9.85 5.27
N GLN A 117 23.15 9.34 6.10
CA GLN A 117 23.79 10.16 7.14
C GLN A 117 24.60 11.34 6.60
N ALA A 118 25.19 11.22 5.40
CA ALA A 118 25.97 12.29 4.79
C ALA A 118 25.04 13.42 4.33
N THR A 119 23.91 13.08 3.71
CA THR A 119 22.84 14.00 3.32
C THR A 119 22.27 14.72 4.54
N VAL A 120 21.93 13.98 5.62
CA VAL A 120 21.43 14.57 6.87
C VAL A 120 22.46 15.52 7.48
N ALA A 121 23.74 15.13 7.55
CA ALA A 121 24.79 15.99 8.07
C ALA A 121 24.96 17.27 7.24
N LYS A 122 24.89 17.15 5.90
CA LYS A 122 24.99 18.28 4.98
C LYS A 122 23.82 19.25 5.13
N VAL A 123 22.59 18.74 5.24
CA VAL A 123 21.39 19.56 5.51
C VAL A 123 21.49 20.25 6.86
N LYS A 124 21.85 19.53 7.94
CA LYS A 124 22.06 20.13 9.27
C LYS A 124 23.12 21.23 9.22
N GLN A 125 24.24 21.01 8.53
CA GLN A 125 25.28 22.03 8.36
C GLN A 125 24.78 23.25 7.59
N ALA A 126 23.98 23.05 6.54
CA ALA A 126 23.34 24.14 5.80
C ALA A 126 22.40 24.97 6.68
N LEU A 127 21.60 24.33 7.53
CA LEU A 127 20.70 25.01 8.48
C LEU A 127 21.48 25.79 9.54
N VAL A 128 22.56 25.21 10.10
CA VAL A 128 23.43 25.90 11.07
C VAL A 128 24.12 27.11 10.43
N ALA A 129 24.56 27.00 9.17
CA ALA A 129 25.14 28.13 8.45
C ALA A 129 24.16 29.31 8.28
N GLN A 130 22.85 29.04 8.27
CA GLN A 130 21.79 30.05 8.27
C GLN A 130 21.37 30.52 9.68
N GLY A 131 22.11 30.12 10.72
CA GLY A 131 21.87 30.54 12.10
C GLY A 131 20.73 29.78 12.80
N LEU A 132 20.22 28.70 12.20
CA LEU A 132 19.21 27.84 12.81
C LEU A 132 19.85 26.77 13.70
N LYS A 133 19.03 26.16 14.57
CA LYS A 133 19.43 25.06 15.46
C LYS A 133 18.62 23.81 15.10
N PRO A 134 19.09 23.01 14.11
CA PRO A 134 18.42 21.76 13.77
C PRO A 134 18.51 20.76 14.94
N GLY A 135 17.40 20.12 15.25
CA GLY A 135 17.31 19.06 16.25
C GLY A 135 17.83 17.73 15.73
N GLU A 136 17.57 16.67 16.50
CA GLU A 136 17.93 15.32 16.09
C GLU A 136 17.06 14.82 14.94
N LEU A 137 17.65 13.99 14.06
CA LEU A 137 16.88 13.33 13.02
C LEU A 137 15.86 12.42 13.71
N VAL A 138 14.59 12.54 13.33
CA VAL A 138 13.54 11.73 13.94
C VAL A 138 13.65 10.27 13.46
N ALA A 139 13.03 9.35 14.21
CA ALA A 139 13.11 7.91 13.99
C ALA A 139 12.56 7.45 12.62
N ASP A 140 11.83 8.29 11.90
CA ASP A 140 11.43 8.08 10.50
C ASP A 140 12.62 8.13 9.53
N GLY A 141 13.73 8.74 9.93
CA GLY A 141 14.91 8.97 9.11
C GLY A 141 14.72 10.07 8.06
N LEU A 142 13.63 10.83 8.10
CA LEU A 142 13.26 11.81 7.08
C LEU A 142 13.06 13.22 7.63
N THR A 143 12.84 13.39 8.94
CA THR A 143 12.51 14.71 9.47
C THR A 143 13.58 15.29 10.38
N ILE A 144 13.98 16.53 10.11
CA ILE A 144 14.80 17.34 11.02
C ILE A 144 13.93 18.44 11.63
N PRO A 145 13.59 18.38 12.93
CA PRO A 145 12.84 19.44 13.61
C PRO A 145 13.72 20.68 13.81
N VAL A 146 13.14 21.86 13.70
CA VAL A 146 13.85 23.14 13.86
C VAL A 146 13.02 24.09 14.73
N ALA A 147 13.56 24.42 15.90
CA ALA A 147 13.03 25.49 16.74
C ALA A 147 13.64 26.82 16.36
N THR A 148 12.80 27.80 16.05
CA THR A 148 13.21 29.11 15.52
C THR A 148 12.24 30.20 15.95
N THR A 149 12.52 31.45 15.57
CA THR A 149 11.55 32.54 15.57
C THR A 149 11.17 32.95 14.15
N VAL A 150 10.14 33.78 14.00
CA VAL A 150 9.75 34.42 12.72
C VAL A 150 10.96 35.05 12.03
N ALA A 151 11.67 35.98 12.68
CA ALA A 151 12.79 36.69 12.06
C ALA A 151 14.00 35.80 11.74
N GLN A 152 14.14 34.66 12.40
CA GLN A 152 15.16 33.66 12.05
C GLN A 152 14.71 32.81 10.86
N ALA A 153 13.44 32.41 10.80
CA ALA A 153 12.88 31.64 9.68
C ALA A 153 12.87 32.46 8.38
N GLU A 154 12.41 33.71 8.44
CA GLU A 154 12.39 34.63 7.29
C GLU A 154 13.78 34.81 6.68
N ARG A 155 14.79 35.06 7.53
CA ARG A 155 16.18 35.19 7.08
C ARG A 155 16.77 33.88 6.55
N ALA A 156 16.55 32.77 7.25
CA ALA A 156 17.18 31.50 6.91
C ALA A 156 16.61 30.88 5.62
N PHE A 157 15.32 31.12 5.35
CA PHE A 157 14.63 30.56 4.20
C PHE A 157 14.26 31.60 3.12
N ASP A 158 14.70 32.85 3.27
CA ASP A 158 14.39 33.95 2.34
C ASP A 158 12.88 34.07 2.02
N VAL A 159 12.06 34.06 3.07
CA VAL A 159 10.59 34.18 2.98
C VAL A 159 10.12 35.38 3.78
N ASP A 160 8.96 35.95 3.41
CA ASP A 160 8.20 36.81 4.31
C ASP A 160 7.01 36.04 4.88
N LEU A 161 6.74 36.20 6.18
CA LEU A 161 5.55 35.66 6.82
C LEU A 161 4.49 36.76 6.92
N ALA A 162 3.41 36.62 6.14
CA ALA A 162 2.27 37.53 6.22
C ALA A 162 1.31 37.05 7.30
N GLY A 163 0.92 37.95 8.20
CA GLY A 163 -0.10 37.69 9.21
C GLY A 163 -1.51 37.75 8.62
N TYR A 164 -2.41 36.96 9.18
CA TYR A 164 -3.80 36.85 8.77
C TYR A 164 -4.73 36.67 9.96
N LYS A 165 -5.98 37.10 9.77
CA LYS A 165 -7.10 36.85 10.66
C LYS A 165 -8.32 36.42 9.85
N THR A 166 -8.85 35.25 10.13
CA THR A 166 -10.09 34.72 9.54
C THR A 166 -11.31 35.33 10.23
N SER A 167 -12.50 35.21 9.63
CA SER A 167 -13.69 35.90 10.16
C SER A 167 -14.25 35.27 11.45
N ASP A 168 -13.97 33.98 11.69
CA ASP A 168 -14.19 33.30 12.99
C ASP A 168 -13.23 33.76 14.10
N GLY A 169 -12.26 34.61 13.77
CA GLY A 169 -11.33 35.19 14.72
C GLY A 169 -10.01 34.44 14.88
N ARG A 170 -9.77 33.33 14.17
CA ARG A 170 -8.45 32.67 14.19
C ARG A 170 -7.39 33.61 13.61
N THR A 171 -6.18 33.50 14.13
CA THR A 171 -5.03 34.29 13.69
C THR A 171 -3.85 33.39 13.41
N GLY A 172 -3.12 33.66 12.35
CA GLY A 172 -1.94 32.89 11.96
C GLY A 172 -1.14 33.61 10.90
N PHE A 173 -0.23 32.89 10.25
CA PHE A 173 0.61 33.41 9.19
C PHE A 173 0.83 32.39 8.08
N LEU A 174 1.16 32.91 6.90
CA LEU A 174 1.57 32.13 5.73
C LEU A 174 2.86 32.72 5.14
N ASN A 175 3.72 31.87 4.60
CA ASN A 175 4.80 32.33 3.73
C ASN A 175 4.23 32.90 2.42
N THR A 176 4.76 34.05 1.99
CA THR A 176 4.37 34.72 0.74
C THR A 176 5.16 34.24 -0.48
N THR A 177 6.29 33.58 -0.24
CA THR A 177 7.18 32.99 -1.25
C THR A 177 7.56 31.57 -0.83
N ALA A 178 7.88 30.71 -1.79
CA ALA A 178 8.39 29.38 -1.46
C ALA A 178 9.72 29.51 -0.70
N PRO A 179 10.01 28.71 0.34
CA PRO A 179 11.27 28.79 1.07
C PRO A 179 12.47 28.46 0.20
N ALA A 180 13.56 29.19 0.34
CA ALA A 180 14.83 28.94 -0.30
C ALA A 180 15.80 28.24 0.65
N VAL A 181 16.54 27.27 0.12
CA VAL A 181 17.63 26.57 0.82
C VAL A 181 18.87 26.60 -0.06
N ARG A 182 20.02 26.18 0.46
CA ARG A 182 21.23 26.07 -0.39
C ARG A 182 21.00 25.05 -1.51
N SER A 183 21.42 25.38 -2.72
CA SER A 183 21.23 24.57 -3.93
C SER A 183 21.87 23.19 -3.82
N ASP A 184 22.96 23.07 -3.06
CA ASP A 184 23.67 21.82 -2.84
C ASP A 184 22.95 20.83 -1.90
N VAL A 185 21.86 21.26 -1.24
CA VAL A 185 20.97 20.41 -0.43
C VAL A 185 19.50 20.45 -0.88
N ALA A 186 19.12 21.35 -1.79
CA ALA A 186 17.75 21.51 -2.23
C ALA A 186 17.13 20.22 -2.79
N GLY A 187 17.90 19.44 -3.56
CA GLY A 187 17.44 18.15 -4.10
C GLY A 187 17.17 17.07 -3.05
N ALA A 188 17.62 17.25 -1.80
CA ALA A 188 17.39 16.35 -0.69
C ALA A 188 16.21 16.76 0.21
N ILE A 189 15.64 17.96 0.01
CA ILE A 189 14.59 18.52 0.85
C ILE A 189 13.28 18.55 0.05
N THR A 190 12.27 17.84 0.55
CA THR A 190 10.92 17.85 -0.02
C THR A 190 10.20 19.15 0.31
N GLY A 191 10.40 19.69 1.52
CA GLY A 191 9.83 20.97 1.93
C GLY A 191 10.09 21.35 3.38
N ILE A 192 9.64 22.55 3.73
CA ILE A 192 9.70 23.11 5.09
C ILE A 192 8.27 23.23 5.60
N VAL A 193 7.90 22.35 6.54
CA VAL A 193 6.57 22.32 7.16
C VAL A 193 6.54 23.29 8.34
N GLY A 194 5.39 23.94 8.57
CA GLY A 194 5.17 24.89 9.68
C GLY A 194 5.27 26.37 9.30
N LEU A 195 5.50 26.69 8.02
CA LEU A 195 5.45 28.06 7.49
C LEU A 195 4.01 28.57 7.22
N ASN A 196 3.01 27.69 7.39
CA ASN A 196 1.58 28.00 7.38
C ASN A 196 0.97 27.56 8.71
N THR A 197 0.33 28.47 9.43
CA THR A 197 -0.36 28.20 10.71
C THR A 197 -1.87 28.41 10.65
N LEU A 198 -2.43 28.76 9.50
CA LEU A 198 -3.89 28.91 9.32
C LEU A 198 -4.60 27.62 8.91
N ALA A 199 -3.88 26.64 8.38
CA ALA A 199 -4.41 25.31 8.14
C ALA A 199 -4.60 24.59 9.48
N GLN A 200 -5.87 24.42 9.88
CA GLN A 200 -6.25 23.71 11.10
C GLN A 200 -7.19 22.55 10.75
N ALA A 201 -6.90 21.40 11.36
CA ALA A 201 -7.77 20.24 11.29
C ALA A 201 -9.02 20.47 12.17
N HIS A 202 -10.11 19.81 11.80
CA HIS A 202 -11.38 19.79 12.54
C HIS A 202 -11.87 18.35 12.68
N GLY A 203 -12.69 18.07 13.69
CA GLY A 203 -13.35 16.78 13.85
C GLY A 203 -14.46 16.62 12.81
N ASN A 204 -14.55 15.45 12.19
CA ASN A 204 -15.57 15.14 11.18
C ASN A 204 -16.79 14.47 11.84
N HIS A 205 -17.39 15.12 12.83
CA HIS A 205 -18.61 14.65 13.47
C HIS A 205 -19.75 15.64 13.26
N VAL A 206 -20.97 15.09 13.21
CA VAL A 206 -22.21 15.89 13.19
C VAL A 206 -23.09 15.50 14.37
N VAL A 207 -23.43 16.47 15.20
CA VAL A 207 -24.49 16.33 16.21
C VAL A 207 -25.81 16.75 15.58
N GLY A 208 -26.75 15.81 15.41
CA GLY A 208 -28.06 16.11 14.86
C GLY A 208 -28.87 17.08 15.74
N THR A 209 -29.84 17.79 15.14
CA THR A 209 -30.74 18.74 15.84
C THR A 209 -31.59 18.12 16.97
N ALA A 210 -31.63 16.78 17.06
CA ALA A 210 -32.28 16.02 18.13
C ALA A 210 -31.32 15.58 19.27
N GLY A 211 -30.02 15.90 19.17
CA GLY A 211 -28.98 15.54 20.14
C GLY A 211 -28.87 16.56 21.27
N GLN A 212 -29.89 16.65 22.13
CA GLN A 212 -29.72 17.27 23.44
C GLN A 212 -28.96 16.28 24.33
N ALA A 213 -27.86 16.71 24.96
CA ALA A 213 -27.18 15.93 25.99
C ALA A 213 -28.18 15.58 27.10
N ALA A 214 -28.47 14.29 27.27
CA ALA A 214 -29.34 13.83 28.34
C ALA A 214 -28.52 13.54 29.60
N SER A 215 -28.99 14.02 30.77
CA SER A 215 -28.35 13.78 32.07
C SER A 215 -28.93 12.55 32.78
N VAL A 216 -28.09 11.55 33.05
CA VAL A 216 -28.44 10.29 33.75
C VAL A 216 -28.45 10.43 35.26
N THR A 217 -29.56 10.04 35.90
CA THR A 217 -29.59 9.73 37.35
C THR A 217 -29.36 8.23 37.52
N THR A 218 -28.10 7.83 37.71
CA THR A 218 -27.62 6.47 38.07
C THR A 218 -28.13 5.31 37.20
N PRO A 219 -27.34 4.85 36.21
CA PRO A 219 -27.65 3.65 35.42
C PRO A 219 -27.77 2.40 36.31
N VAL A 220 -28.59 1.42 35.92
CA VAL A 220 -28.47 0.04 36.41
C VAL A 220 -27.35 -0.63 35.60
N PRO A 221 -26.17 -0.91 36.18
CA PRO A 221 -25.00 -1.39 35.43
C PRO A 221 -25.17 -2.81 34.92
N HIS A 222 -24.53 -3.15 33.80
CA HIS A 222 -24.23 -4.54 33.49
C HIS A 222 -22.98 -4.97 34.27
N ALA A 223 -23.04 -6.09 35.00
CA ALA A 223 -21.90 -6.59 35.78
C ALA A 223 -20.77 -7.18 34.91
N ALA A 224 -21.10 -7.61 33.69
CA ALA A 224 -20.19 -8.10 32.66
C ALA A 224 -20.91 -8.07 31.30
N MET A 225 -20.16 -8.12 30.19
CA MET A 225 -20.76 -8.32 28.86
C MET A 225 -21.52 -9.66 28.81
N ALA A 226 -22.78 -9.63 28.38
CA ALA A 226 -23.61 -10.83 28.23
C ALA A 226 -23.30 -11.64 26.94
N SER A 227 -22.60 -11.02 25.98
CA SER A 227 -22.19 -11.57 24.68
C SER A 227 -20.94 -10.83 24.16
N ASN A 228 -20.34 -11.30 23.06
CA ASN A 228 -19.15 -10.65 22.46
C ASN A 228 -19.37 -9.18 22.08
N TYR A 229 -20.63 -8.78 21.86
CA TYR A 229 -21.04 -7.40 21.62
C TYR A 229 -22.08 -6.97 22.66
N PRO A 230 -21.88 -5.82 23.31
CA PRO A 230 -22.69 -5.43 24.46
C PRO A 230 -23.98 -4.69 24.06
N LYS A 231 -25.07 -4.98 24.78
CA LYS A 231 -26.36 -4.28 24.62
C LYS A 231 -26.38 -2.99 25.44
N LEU A 232 -27.13 -2.00 24.96
CA LEU A 232 -27.34 -0.75 25.71
C LEU A 232 -28.03 -1.04 27.06
N CYS A 233 -27.54 -0.41 28.13
CA CYS A 233 -28.17 -0.52 29.45
C CYS A 233 -29.50 0.23 29.51
N ALA A 234 -30.46 -0.33 30.25
CA ALA A 234 -31.83 0.21 30.35
C ALA A 234 -31.88 1.66 30.88
N GLY A 235 -30.94 2.04 31.75
CA GLY A 235 -30.86 3.39 32.31
C GLY A 235 -30.56 4.46 31.25
N VAL A 236 -29.70 4.15 30.28
CA VAL A 236 -29.40 5.07 29.17
C VAL A 236 -30.54 5.05 28.15
N ALA A 237 -31.08 3.88 27.81
CA ALA A 237 -32.22 3.78 26.89
C ALA A 237 -33.43 4.62 27.35
N ALA A 238 -33.72 4.64 28.66
CA ALA A 238 -34.81 5.44 29.25
C ALA A 238 -34.63 6.96 29.09
N GLN A 239 -33.43 7.44 28.78
CA GLN A 239 -33.12 8.86 28.61
C GLN A 239 -33.48 9.40 27.23
N PHE A 240 -33.71 8.51 26.27
CA PHE A 240 -34.03 8.86 24.89
C PHE A 240 -35.47 8.40 24.55
N PRO A 241 -36.50 8.96 25.21
CA PRO A 241 -37.87 8.54 25.02
C PRO A 241 -38.30 8.76 23.57
N GLY A 242 -38.95 7.75 22.99
CA GLY A 242 -39.40 7.78 21.60
C GLY A 242 -38.30 7.51 20.56
N LYS A 243 -37.07 7.22 20.98
CA LYS A 243 -36.01 6.71 20.10
C LYS A 243 -35.81 5.21 20.29
N THR A 244 -35.59 4.51 19.19
CA THR A 244 -35.45 3.05 19.15
C THR A 244 -34.07 2.66 18.64
N ASP A 245 -33.40 1.74 19.34
CA ASP A 245 -32.15 1.11 18.88
C ASP A 245 -32.39 0.34 17.57
N ALA A 246 -31.39 0.30 16.70
CA ALA A 246 -31.46 -0.18 15.31
C ALA A 246 -32.39 0.63 14.37
N HIS A 247 -32.87 1.80 14.79
CA HIS A 247 -33.70 2.68 13.97
C HIS A 247 -33.29 4.15 14.05
N ASP A 248 -33.32 4.75 15.24
CA ASP A 248 -33.03 6.18 15.48
C ASP A 248 -31.61 6.42 16.02
N TYR A 249 -30.94 5.33 16.39
CA TYR A 249 -29.54 5.20 16.72
C TYR A 249 -29.17 3.71 16.67
N PHE A 250 -27.89 3.40 16.68
CA PHE A 250 -27.40 2.04 16.75
C PHE A 250 -26.43 1.87 17.92
N SER A 251 -26.73 0.94 18.81
CA SER A 251 -25.79 0.46 19.82
C SER A 251 -24.70 -0.42 19.19
N PRO A 252 -23.58 -0.67 19.89
CA PRO A 252 -22.53 -1.57 19.41
C PRO A 252 -23.04 -2.97 19.01
N ALA A 253 -24.01 -3.53 19.74
CA ALA A 253 -24.62 -4.82 19.37
C ALA A 253 -25.35 -4.77 18.02
N GLU A 254 -26.11 -3.70 17.76
CA GLU A 254 -26.88 -3.54 16.53
C GLU A 254 -25.97 -3.19 15.34
N LEU A 255 -24.94 -2.36 15.54
CA LEU A 255 -23.88 -2.14 14.55
C LEU A 255 -23.15 -3.45 14.21
N ALA A 256 -22.76 -4.23 15.22
CA ALA A 256 -22.08 -5.49 15.01
C ALA A 256 -22.94 -6.51 14.26
N SER A 257 -24.26 -6.51 14.51
CA SER A 257 -25.22 -7.29 13.75
C SER A 257 -25.29 -6.82 12.29
N ALA A 258 -25.48 -5.51 12.07
CA ALA A 258 -25.67 -4.93 10.73
C ALA A 258 -24.45 -5.11 9.81
N TYR A 259 -23.24 -5.02 10.35
CA TYR A 259 -21.99 -5.20 9.60
C TYR A 259 -21.41 -6.61 9.68
N GLY A 260 -22.11 -7.55 10.35
CA GLY A 260 -21.68 -8.95 10.44
C GLY A 260 -20.48 -9.21 11.35
N LEU A 261 -20.11 -8.25 12.20
CA LEU A 261 -19.09 -8.43 13.23
C LEU A 261 -19.51 -9.42 14.31
N SER A 262 -20.82 -9.65 14.50
CA SER A 262 -21.35 -10.65 15.46
C SER A 262 -20.76 -12.06 15.31
N LYS A 263 -20.20 -12.37 14.13
CA LYS A 263 -19.50 -13.63 13.84
C LYS A 263 -18.04 -13.66 14.32
N MET A 264 -17.46 -12.53 14.70
CA MET A 264 -16.09 -12.41 15.22
C MET A 264 -16.06 -12.68 16.72
N ALA A 265 -15.49 -13.82 17.13
CA ALA A 265 -15.52 -14.28 18.51
C ALA A 265 -14.40 -13.72 19.40
N ASP A 266 -13.36 -13.13 18.79
CA ASP A 266 -12.16 -12.65 19.48
C ASP A 266 -12.35 -11.27 20.14
N GLY A 267 -13.35 -10.48 19.72
CA GLY A 267 -13.59 -9.14 20.28
C GLY A 267 -12.44 -8.16 20.06
N GLY A 268 -11.55 -8.40 19.09
CA GLY A 268 -10.32 -7.64 18.88
C GLY A 268 -9.17 -8.00 19.83
N ALA A 269 -9.25 -9.13 20.54
CA ALA A 269 -8.22 -9.57 21.48
C ALA A 269 -6.84 -9.68 20.82
N GLY A 270 -5.81 -9.15 21.48
CA GLY A 270 -4.43 -9.16 21.00
C GLY A 270 -4.09 -8.02 20.02
N THR A 271 -5.08 -7.23 19.61
CA THR A 271 -4.89 -6.07 18.76
C THR A 271 -4.85 -4.78 19.56
N THR A 272 -4.03 -3.83 19.13
CA THR A 272 -3.97 -2.46 19.65
C THR A 272 -4.39 -1.50 18.55
N VAL A 273 -5.36 -0.64 18.85
CA VAL A 273 -5.84 0.44 17.98
C VAL A 273 -5.27 1.76 18.50
N ALA A 274 -4.64 2.54 17.63
CA ALA A 274 -4.27 3.92 17.91
C ALA A 274 -5.39 4.86 17.45
N VAL A 275 -5.84 5.73 18.33
CA VAL A 275 -6.76 6.82 18.03
C VAL A 275 -5.93 8.10 17.96
N PHE A 276 -5.94 8.77 16.82
CA PHE A 276 -5.37 10.11 16.70
C PHE A 276 -6.35 11.14 17.27
N ALA A 277 -5.91 12.00 18.18
CA ALA A 277 -6.77 12.98 18.84
C ALA A 277 -6.10 14.35 18.97
N LEU A 278 -6.88 15.42 18.72
CA LEU A 278 -6.53 16.82 18.98
C LEU A 278 -7.41 17.45 20.08
N GLU A 279 -8.07 16.60 20.88
CA GLU A 279 -8.78 16.97 22.10
C GLU A 279 -8.66 15.85 23.14
N ASP A 280 -9.00 16.13 24.39
CA ASP A 280 -9.02 15.12 25.46
C ASP A 280 -10.38 14.43 25.56
N TYR A 281 -10.47 13.28 26.21
CA TYR A 281 -11.75 12.60 26.50
C TYR A 281 -12.05 12.59 27.99
N SER A 282 -13.34 12.51 28.33
CA SER A 282 -13.80 12.43 29.72
C SER A 282 -13.55 11.03 30.31
N ASP A 283 -12.70 10.92 31.33
CA ASP A 283 -12.50 9.65 32.06
C ASP A 283 -13.81 9.13 32.67
N ALA A 284 -14.69 10.04 33.09
CA ALA A 284 -15.99 9.68 33.63
C ALA A 284 -16.96 9.24 32.52
N GLY A 285 -16.86 9.80 31.31
CA GLY A 285 -17.57 9.34 30.11
C GLY A 285 -17.16 7.92 29.73
N LEU A 286 -15.86 7.67 29.62
CA LEU A 286 -15.31 6.34 29.37
C LEU A 286 -15.80 5.32 30.42
N ALA A 287 -15.72 5.65 31.71
CA ALA A 287 -16.21 4.78 32.78
C ALA A 287 -17.73 4.54 32.69
N SER A 288 -18.51 5.56 32.31
CA SER A 288 -19.95 5.45 32.07
C SER A 288 -20.25 4.51 30.91
N PHE A 289 -19.55 4.63 29.79
CA PHE A 289 -19.69 3.74 28.63
C PHE A 289 -19.37 2.29 29.01
N GLN A 290 -18.20 2.07 29.61
CA GLN A 290 -17.74 0.76 30.06
C GLN A 290 -18.70 0.14 31.07
N SER A 291 -19.25 0.92 32.01
CA SER A 291 -20.25 0.43 32.97
C SER A 291 -21.60 0.12 32.34
N CYS A 292 -22.04 0.90 31.34
CA CYS A 292 -23.31 0.68 30.66
C CYS A 292 -23.25 -0.58 29.80
N TYR A 293 -22.16 -0.77 29.06
CA TYR A 293 -21.99 -1.89 28.13
C TYR A 293 -21.29 -3.10 28.75
N GLY A 294 -20.66 -2.96 29.91
CA GLY A 294 -19.91 -4.03 30.58
C GLY A 294 -18.55 -4.32 29.93
N THR A 295 -18.01 -3.39 29.13
CA THR A 295 -16.69 -3.51 28.48
C THR A 295 -15.57 -3.14 29.47
N SER A 296 -14.34 -3.56 29.17
CA SER A 296 -13.17 -3.29 30.03
C SER A 296 -11.87 -3.09 29.24
N ALA A 297 -11.98 -2.67 27.97
CA ALA A 297 -10.84 -2.38 27.12
C ALA A 297 -9.88 -1.38 27.78
N SER A 298 -8.57 -1.61 27.62
CA SER A 298 -7.57 -0.66 28.12
C SER A 298 -7.54 0.57 27.21
N VAL A 299 -7.71 1.76 27.76
CA VAL A 299 -7.59 3.04 27.03
C VAL A 299 -6.51 3.87 27.69
N GLN A 300 -5.48 4.26 26.93
CA GLN A 300 -4.32 4.99 27.46
C GLN A 300 -3.99 6.22 26.64
N ARG A 301 -3.83 7.37 27.31
CA ARG A 301 -3.32 8.59 26.68
C ARG A 301 -1.83 8.47 26.38
N VAL A 302 -1.43 8.88 25.18
CA VAL A 302 -0.03 9.04 24.76
C VAL A 302 0.16 10.49 24.30
N LYS A 303 0.78 11.31 25.13
CA LYS A 303 0.99 12.73 24.81
C LYS A 303 2.10 12.89 23.77
N VAL A 304 1.80 13.65 22.71
CA VAL A 304 2.77 14.10 21.72
C VAL A 304 3.03 15.58 21.97
N ASN A 305 4.31 15.94 22.17
CA ASN A 305 4.70 17.27 22.68
C ASN A 305 4.00 17.58 24.01
N ALA A 306 3.32 18.73 24.12
CA ALA A 306 2.53 19.07 25.30
C ALA A 306 1.27 18.19 25.44
N GLY A 307 0.80 17.61 24.33
CA GLY A 307 -0.55 17.06 24.20
C GLY A 307 -1.64 18.11 24.40
N VAL A 308 -2.87 17.63 24.44
CA VAL A 308 -4.06 18.44 24.72
C VAL A 308 -4.01 19.04 26.13
N GLN A 309 -4.47 20.29 26.23
CA GLN A 309 -4.50 21.05 27.47
C GLN A 309 -5.93 21.43 27.87
N ALA A 310 -6.83 21.56 26.89
CA ALA A 310 -8.22 21.84 27.16
C ALA A 310 -8.89 20.64 27.85
N ALA A 311 -9.57 20.89 28.96
CA ALA A 311 -10.35 19.87 29.64
C ALA A 311 -11.57 19.48 28.79
N PRO A 312 -11.94 18.18 28.74
CA PRO A 312 -13.13 17.75 28.03
C PRO A 312 -14.38 18.27 28.72
N ASN A 313 -15.41 18.55 27.93
CA ASN A 313 -16.74 18.90 28.38
C ASN A 313 -17.78 18.10 27.58
N ASN A 314 -19.07 18.34 27.82
CA ASN A 314 -20.14 17.63 27.15
C ASN A 314 -20.90 18.49 26.13
N THR A 315 -20.28 19.58 25.66
CA THR A 315 -20.88 20.52 24.71
C THR A 315 -20.13 20.63 23.39
N ASP A 316 -18.81 20.59 23.42
CA ASP A 316 -17.98 20.92 22.26
C ASP A 316 -16.54 20.37 22.30
N ILE A 317 -15.98 20.08 23.48
CA ILE A 317 -14.60 19.59 23.62
C ILE A 317 -14.59 18.16 24.14
N GLY A 318 -13.97 17.25 23.40
CA GLY A 318 -13.79 15.85 23.79
C GLY A 318 -14.85 14.89 23.26
N ILE A 319 -15.76 15.40 22.43
CA ILE A 319 -16.87 14.65 21.84
C ILE A 319 -16.39 13.76 20.70
N GLU A 320 -15.48 14.23 19.85
CA GLU A 320 -14.86 13.48 18.75
C GLU A 320 -14.04 12.31 19.30
N THR A 321 -13.18 12.60 20.28
CA THR A 321 -12.33 11.57 20.89
C THR A 321 -13.17 10.55 21.66
N ALA A 322 -14.29 10.96 22.28
CA ALA A 322 -15.24 10.04 22.89
C ALA A 322 -15.94 9.14 21.85
N LEU A 323 -16.40 9.70 20.72
CA LEU A 323 -17.01 8.92 19.63
C LEU A 323 -16.03 7.86 19.09
N ASP A 324 -14.78 8.23 18.85
CA ASP A 324 -13.73 7.31 18.38
C ASP A 324 -13.51 6.17 19.37
N ILE A 325 -13.30 6.50 20.64
CA ILE A 325 -13.02 5.51 21.69
C ILE A 325 -14.23 4.59 21.88
N ASP A 326 -15.43 5.15 22.06
CA ASP A 326 -16.67 4.41 22.33
C ASP A 326 -17.02 3.46 21.18
N THR A 327 -16.82 3.90 19.94
CA THR A 327 -17.00 3.05 18.75
C THR A 327 -16.01 1.88 18.76
N VAL A 328 -14.72 2.15 19.01
CA VAL A 328 -13.69 1.09 19.06
C VAL A 328 -13.93 0.12 20.21
N ILE A 329 -14.15 0.58 21.44
CA ILE A 329 -14.31 -0.31 22.60
C ILE A 329 -15.70 -0.97 22.66
N GLY A 330 -16.68 -0.46 21.92
CA GLY A 330 -17.98 -1.09 21.74
C GLY A 330 -17.94 -2.25 20.74
N LEU A 331 -17.20 -2.09 19.64
CA LEU A 331 -17.11 -3.07 18.55
C LEU A 331 -15.90 -4.00 18.66
N ALA A 332 -14.80 -3.58 19.27
CA ALA A 332 -13.64 -4.41 19.58
C ALA A 332 -13.33 -4.37 21.10
N PRO A 333 -14.24 -4.88 21.96
CA PRO A 333 -14.18 -4.69 23.41
C PRO A 333 -13.00 -5.35 24.14
N ARG A 334 -12.22 -6.18 23.45
CA ARG A 334 -11.01 -6.84 23.96
C ARG A 334 -9.72 -6.32 23.33
N ALA A 335 -9.80 -5.31 22.48
CA ALA A 335 -8.63 -4.58 21.97
C ALA A 335 -8.04 -3.66 23.05
N ASN A 336 -6.79 -3.25 22.84
CA ASN A 336 -6.18 -2.14 23.57
C ASN A 336 -6.30 -0.86 22.74
N VAL A 337 -6.50 0.27 23.39
CA VAL A 337 -6.61 1.59 22.73
C VAL A 337 -5.51 2.51 23.25
N LEU A 338 -4.74 3.08 22.31
CA LEU A 338 -3.76 4.13 22.57
C LEU A 338 -4.26 5.43 21.94
N VAL A 339 -4.59 6.42 22.76
CA VAL A 339 -5.06 7.73 22.30
C VAL A 339 -3.85 8.66 22.19
N TYR A 340 -3.35 8.86 20.97
CA TYR A 340 -2.22 9.76 20.72
C TYR A 340 -2.72 11.20 20.63
N GLN A 341 -2.36 11.99 21.63
CA GLN A 341 -2.85 13.34 21.81
C GLN A 341 -1.84 14.37 21.32
N GLY A 342 -2.15 15.01 20.20
CA GLY A 342 -1.47 16.23 19.75
C GLY A 342 -1.91 17.45 20.57
N PRO A 343 -1.45 18.67 20.25
CA PRO A 343 -2.00 19.91 20.79
C PRO A 343 -3.49 20.09 20.46
N ASP A 344 -4.18 20.93 21.24
CA ASP A 344 -5.60 21.24 21.03
C ASP A 344 -5.86 21.68 19.58
N ALA A 345 -6.92 21.19 18.93
CA ALA A 345 -7.22 21.48 17.53
C ALA A 345 -7.23 22.97 17.18
N SER A 346 -7.75 23.82 18.08
CA SER A 346 -7.77 25.28 17.95
C SER A 346 -6.38 25.94 17.86
N LYS A 347 -5.32 25.21 18.23
CA LYS A 347 -3.93 25.68 18.27
C LYS A 347 -2.96 24.82 17.47
N ALA A 348 -3.38 23.62 17.05
CA ALA A 348 -2.54 22.68 16.34
C ALA A 348 -2.11 23.27 14.98
N THR A 349 -0.82 23.22 14.71
CA THR A 349 -0.26 23.54 13.38
C THR A 349 -0.17 22.26 12.52
N SER A 350 0.08 22.39 11.21
CA SER A 350 0.35 21.23 10.36
C SER A 350 1.55 20.41 10.85
N THR A 351 2.56 21.07 11.43
CA THR A 351 3.70 20.38 12.07
C THR A 351 3.24 19.53 13.26
N ASP A 352 2.29 20.00 14.07
CA ASP A 352 1.80 19.25 15.23
C ASP A 352 0.95 18.04 14.84
N VAL A 353 0.14 18.17 13.81
CA VAL A 353 -0.63 17.07 13.20
C VAL A 353 0.34 15.99 12.69
N GLN A 354 1.32 16.37 11.87
CA GLN A 354 2.32 15.45 11.36
C GLN A 354 3.19 14.82 12.46
N ASN A 355 3.56 15.58 13.50
CA ASN A 355 4.26 15.04 14.66
C ASN A 355 3.47 13.93 15.34
N THR A 356 2.14 14.07 15.40
CA THR A 356 1.26 13.11 16.05
C THR A 356 1.10 11.85 15.21
N TYR A 357 0.83 11.96 13.90
CA TYR A 357 0.82 10.81 12.99
C TYR A 357 2.16 10.10 12.98
N ARG A 358 3.25 10.86 12.85
CA ARG A 358 4.59 10.30 12.86
C ARG A 358 4.89 9.57 14.16
N ARG A 359 4.48 10.11 15.32
CA ARG A 359 4.69 9.44 16.59
C ARG A 359 3.93 8.11 16.66
N ILE A 360 2.68 8.07 16.18
CA ILE A 360 1.90 6.83 16.08
C ILE A 360 2.65 5.79 15.23
N VAL A 361 3.15 6.21 14.07
CA VAL A 361 3.82 5.34 13.11
C VAL A 361 5.19 4.88 13.63
N THR A 362 6.02 5.78 14.14
CA THR A 362 7.37 5.42 14.61
C THR A 362 7.34 4.60 15.91
N ASP A 363 6.35 4.80 16.78
CA ASP A 363 6.17 3.94 17.95
C ASP A 363 5.82 2.51 17.51
N ASN A 364 5.07 2.35 16.41
CA ASN A 364 4.61 1.07 15.83
C ASN A 364 3.95 0.12 16.85
N ARG A 365 3.37 0.69 17.91
CA ARG A 365 2.72 -0.03 19.02
C ARG A 365 1.32 -0.54 18.68
N ALA A 366 0.69 0.04 17.66
CA ALA A 366 -0.68 -0.28 17.24
C ALA A 366 -0.67 -0.89 15.84
N GLN A 367 -1.50 -1.91 15.64
CA GLN A 367 -1.73 -2.56 14.35
C GLN A 367 -2.66 -1.72 13.46
N VAL A 368 -3.59 -1.00 14.08
CA VAL A 368 -4.61 -0.20 13.38
C VAL A 368 -4.54 1.23 13.91
N VAL A 369 -4.70 2.21 13.03
CA VAL A 369 -4.76 3.63 13.32
C VAL A 369 -6.06 4.16 12.77
N THR A 370 -6.85 4.84 13.60
CA THR A 370 -8.05 5.57 13.19
C THR A 370 -7.85 7.06 13.43
N THR A 371 -8.33 7.87 12.48
CA THR A 371 -8.35 9.32 12.61
C THR A 371 -9.65 9.89 12.07
N SER A 372 -10.27 10.69 12.93
CA SER A 372 -11.54 11.37 12.68
C SER A 372 -11.35 12.87 12.51
N TRP A 373 -10.10 13.30 12.37
CA TRP A 373 -9.71 14.68 12.14
C TRP A 373 -9.32 14.87 10.68
N GLY A 374 -9.78 15.97 10.08
CA GLY A 374 -9.46 16.25 8.68
C GLY A 374 -9.30 17.72 8.37
N ILE A 375 -8.75 17.98 7.18
CA ILE A 375 -8.59 19.31 6.59
C ILE A 375 -8.82 19.22 5.08
N CYS A 376 -9.41 20.26 4.49
CA CYS A 376 -9.56 20.33 3.04
C CYS A 376 -8.19 20.27 2.33
N ASP A 377 -8.01 19.32 1.41
CA ASP A 377 -6.74 19.09 0.72
C ASP A 377 -6.30 20.30 -0.14
N GLN A 378 -7.24 21.16 -0.56
CA GLN A 378 -6.98 22.36 -1.37
C GLN A 378 -6.25 23.47 -0.61
N VAL A 379 -6.38 23.52 0.72
CA VAL A 379 -5.75 24.57 1.55
C VAL A 379 -4.41 24.12 2.14
N MET A 380 -4.02 22.87 1.93
CA MET A 380 -2.71 22.36 2.33
C MET A 380 -1.61 22.68 1.31
N ALA A 381 -0.41 22.95 1.82
CA ALA A 381 0.79 23.07 0.99
C ALA A 381 1.19 21.70 0.43
N ALA A 382 1.77 21.67 -0.78
CA ALA A 382 2.22 20.42 -1.40
C ALA A 382 3.30 19.71 -0.56
N SER A 383 4.15 20.47 0.14
CA SER A 383 5.14 19.93 1.08
C SER A 383 4.51 19.24 2.27
N ASP A 384 3.37 19.75 2.75
CA ASP A 384 2.69 19.20 3.92
C ASP A 384 2.02 17.88 3.55
N LEU A 385 1.33 17.85 2.41
CA LEU A 385 0.75 16.63 1.85
C LEU A 385 1.83 15.55 1.62
N GLN A 386 2.96 15.89 1.01
CA GLN A 386 4.02 14.93 0.74
C GLN A 386 4.73 14.43 2.01
N ALA A 387 5.00 15.30 2.97
CA ALA A 387 5.60 14.89 4.25
C ALA A 387 4.69 13.91 5.00
N GLU A 388 3.38 14.14 4.96
CA GLU A 388 2.41 13.24 5.56
C GLU A 388 2.26 11.92 4.79
N SER A 389 2.31 11.97 3.45
CA SER A 389 2.28 10.78 2.60
C SER A 389 3.44 9.82 2.91
N ASP A 390 4.64 10.35 3.19
CA ASP A 390 5.81 9.54 3.55
C ASP A 390 5.64 8.87 4.92
N ILE A 391 4.93 9.51 5.86
CA ILE A 391 4.56 8.91 7.16
C ILE A 391 3.61 7.72 6.92
N PHE A 392 2.60 7.87 6.06
CA PHE A 392 1.65 6.80 5.78
C PHE A 392 2.24 5.69 4.89
N LEU A 393 3.21 6.01 4.02
CA LEU A 393 4.00 5.03 3.30
C LEU A 393 4.79 4.16 4.27
N GLN A 394 5.42 4.75 5.30
CA GLN A 394 6.06 3.97 6.36
C GLN A 394 5.04 3.08 7.08
N ALA A 395 3.85 3.60 7.41
CA ALA A 395 2.78 2.82 8.06
C ALA A 395 2.39 1.59 7.23
N ALA A 396 2.16 1.75 5.92
CA ALA A 396 1.84 0.66 5.00
C ALA A 396 2.96 -0.38 4.93
N LEU A 397 4.22 0.05 4.84
CA LEU A 397 5.38 -0.82 4.75
C LEU A 397 5.62 -1.66 6.00
N GLN A 398 5.22 -1.17 7.18
CA GLN A 398 5.38 -1.88 8.46
C GLN A 398 4.09 -2.53 8.97
N GLY A 399 3.07 -2.64 8.11
CA GLY A 399 1.85 -3.39 8.38
C GLY A 399 0.90 -2.71 9.37
N GLN A 400 0.91 -1.38 9.44
CA GLN A 400 -0.14 -0.63 10.14
C GLN A 400 -1.26 -0.30 9.16
N THR A 401 -2.49 -0.64 9.53
CA THR A 401 -3.68 -0.17 8.82
C THR A 401 -3.99 1.26 9.27
N VAL A 402 -4.09 2.20 8.33
CA VAL A 402 -4.54 3.57 8.62
C VAL A 402 -5.89 3.81 7.95
N VAL A 403 -6.91 4.10 8.74
CA VAL A 403 -8.25 4.47 8.27
C VAL A 403 -8.57 5.90 8.70
N ALA A 404 -9.20 6.67 7.82
CA ALA A 404 -9.52 8.06 8.08
C ALA A 404 -10.94 8.42 7.63
N ALA A 405 -11.64 9.22 8.42
CA ALA A 405 -12.94 9.79 8.07
C ALA A 405 -12.80 10.65 6.80
N SER A 406 -13.67 10.43 5.80
CA SER A 406 -13.54 11.14 4.51
C SER A 406 -14.04 12.58 4.52
N GLY A 407 -14.69 13.01 5.60
CA GLY A 407 -15.23 14.36 5.79
C GLY A 407 -16.75 14.36 5.88
N ASP A 408 -17.31 15.47 6.38
CA ASP A 408 -18.75 15.63 6.62
C ASP A 408 -19.39 16.76 5.81
N ASP A 409 -18.62 17.42 4.94
CA ASP A 409 -19.05 18.51 4.04
C ASP A 409 -19.35 18.02 2.61
N GLY A 410 -19.58 16.72 2.44
CA GLY A 410 -19.94 16.13 1.15
C GLY A 410 -18.83 16.25 0.09
N SER A 411 -19.24 16.53 -1.15
CA SER A 411 -18.34 16.77 -2.29
C SER A 411 -17.55 18.09 -2.22
N SER A 412 -17.83 18.93 -1.22
CA SER A 412 -17.19 20.23 -1.03
C SER A 412 -16.46 20.26 0.31
N GLY A 413 -15.43 19.42 0.50
CA GLY A 413 -14.66 19.28 1.75
C GLY A 413 -14.07 20.57 2.36
N CYS A 414 -14.06 21.68 1.62
CA CYS A 414 -13.72 23.01 2.10
C CYS A 414 -14.92 23.78 2.74
N ASN A 415 -16.14 23.23 2.78
CA ASN A 415 -17.35 23.98 3.12
C ASN A 415 -17.38 24.49 4.56
N TYR A 416 -16.82 23.75 5.52
CA TYR A 416 -16.70 24.21 6.90
C TYR A 416 -16.00 25.57 7.02
N LEU A 417 -15.13 25.94 6.07
CA LEU A 417 -14.48 27.25 6.03
C LEU A 417 -15.47 28.41 5.82
N LYS A 418 -16.69 28.15 5.35
CA LYS A 418 -17.75 29.17 5.30
C LYS A 418 -18.09 29.71 6.69
N ASN A 419 -18.05 28.86 7.73
CA ASN A 419 -18.23 29.29 9.12
C ASN A 419 -17.05 30.15 9.59
N ALA A 420 -15.87 29.92 9.01
CA ALA A 420 -14.72 30.80 9.18
C ALA A 420 -14.82 32.09 8.35
N GLY A 421 -15.74 32.18 7.39
CA GLY A 421 -16.02 33.35 6.55
C GLY A 421 -15.67 33.17 5.08
N ALA A 422 -15.11 32.03 4.69
CA ALA A 422 -14.50 31.82 3.37
C ALA A 422 -15.45 32.22 2.22
N PRO A 423 -14.93 32.92 1.20
CA PRO A 423 -15.61 33.17 -0.05
C PRO A 423 -16.19 31.89 -0.64
N ALA A 424 -17.37 32.04 -1.27
CA ALA A 424 -18.10 30.91 -1.83
C ALA A 424 -17.29 30.15 -2.88
N ASP A 425 -16.42 30.81 -3.64
CA ASP A 425 -15.54 30.19 -4.65
C ASP A 425 -14.44 29.30 -4.06
N ILE A 426 -14.14 29.40 -2.76
CA ILE A 426 -13.25 28.47 -2.03
C ILE A 426 -14.08 27.43 -1.27
N ALA A 427 -15.09 27.88 -0.51
CA ALA A 427 -15.91 27.01 0.33
C ALA A 427 -16.79 26.03 -0.47
N ASN A 428 -17.05 26.32 -1.74
CA ASN A 428 -17.85 25.50 -2.63
C ASN A 428 -16.99 24.75 -3.67
N LEU A 429 -15.67 24.64 -3.47
CA LEU A 429 -14.84 23.86 -4.38
C LEU A 429 -15.08 22.36 -4.21
N LEU A 430 -15.13 21.65 -5.33
CA LEU A 430 -14.96 20.19 -5.33
C LEU A 430 -13.60 19.88 -4.70
N SER A 431 -13.64 19.21 -3.55
CA SER A 431 -12.46 19.02 -2.72
C SER A 431 -12.63 17.78 -1.85
N THR A 432 -11.51 17.23 -1.41
CA THR A 432 -11.49 16.06 -0.53
C THR A 432 -10.86 16.40 0.82
N SER A 433 -11.09 15.57 1.83
CA SER A 433 -10.48 15.74 3.16
C SER A 433 -9.20 14.90 3.27
N ASP A 434 -8.12 15.53 3.73
CA ASP A 434 -6.88 14.89 4.16
C ASP A 434 -6.97 14.56 5.67
N PRO A 435 -6.51 13.38 6.14
CA PRO A 435 -5.68 12.40 5.45
C PRO A 435 -6.45 11.33 4.66
N ALA A 436 -7.78 11.34 4.64
CA ALA A 436 -8.54 10.35 3.87
C ALA A 436 -8.27 10.40 2.36
N SER A 437 -7.70 11.50 1.85
CA SER A 437 -7.24 11.66 0.48
C SER A 437 -5.83 11.12 0.21
N GLN A 438 -5.10 10.68 1.24
CA GLN A 438 -3.74 10.16 1.08
C GLN A 438 -3.73 8.79 0.38
N PRO A 439 -2.72 8.47 -0.47
CA PRO A 439 -2.65 7.21 -1.21
C PRO A 439 -2.42 5.94 -0.36
N PHE A 440 -1.94 6.09 0.87
CA PHE A 440 -1.63 4.98 1.79
C PHE A 440 -2.57 4.92 2.99
N VAL A 441 -3.70 5.63 2.90
CA VAL A 441 -4.77 5.68 3.90
C VAL A 441 -6.03 5.14 3.27
N THR A 442 -6.79 4.34 4.02
CA THR A 442 -8.13 3.90 3.61
C THR A 442 -9.13 4.97 4.02
N GLY A 443 -9.65 5.74 3.06
CA GLY A 443 -10.66 6.77 3.31
C GLY A 443 -12.03 6.15 3.52
N VAL A 444 -12.73 6.55 4.59
CA VAL A 444 -14.00 5.96 5.02
C VAL A 444 -15.12 6.98 4.95
N GLY A 445 -16.04 6.76 3.99
CA GLY A 445 -17.25 7.55 3.80
C GLY A 445 -18.42 7.13 4.66
N GLY A 446 -19.54 7.80 4.43
CA GLY A 446 -20.73 7.78 5.26
C GLY A 446 -21.99 7.29 4.55
N THR A 447 -22.75 6.44 5.24
CA THR A 447 -24.07 5.98 4.83
C THR A 447 -25.14 6.32 5.86
N THR A 448 -26.40 6.34 5.41
CA THR A 448 -27.57 6.25 6.29
C THR A 448 -27.95 4.78 6.41
N LEU A 449 -27.72 4.19 7.60
CA LEU A 449 -28.03 2.79 7.86
C LEU A 449 -29.49 2.58 8.28
N ARG A 450 -30.17 1.65 7.62
CA ARG A 450 -31.50 1.19 8.02
C ARG A 450 -31.50 -0.31 8.26
N ASN A 451 -32.13 -0.73 9.35
CA ASN A 451 -32.35 -2.14 9.65
C ASN A 451 -33.85 -2.38 9.83
N THR A 452 -34.53 -2.78 8.75
CA THR A 452 -35.97 -3.06 8.80
C THR A 452 -36.17 -4.56 8.94
N THR A 453 -36.67 -5.00 10.09
CA THR A 453 -36.98 -6.43 10.35
C THR A 453 -35.81 -7.40 10.09
N GLY A 454 -34.57 -6.96 10.35
CA GLY A 454 -33.35 -7.76 10.12
C GLY A 454 -32.76 -7.64 8.72
N VAL A 455 -33.38 -6.85 7.83
CA VAL A 455 -32.84 -6.50 6.51
C VAL A 455 -32.08 -5.18 6.61
N VAL A 456 -30.78 -5.26 6.38
CA VAL A 456 -29.87 -4.11 6.34
C VAL A 456 -29.91 -3.47 4.96
N SER A 457 -30.16 -2.17 4.89
CA SER A 457 -30.02 -1.35 3.68
C SER A 457 -29.32 -0.03 4.00
N GLU A 458 -28.56 0.47 3.03
CA GLU A 458 -27.75 1.69 3.17
C GLU A 458 -27.91 2.57 1.94
N THR A 459 -28.01 3.88 2.16
CA THR A 459 -27.95 4.92 1.12
C THR A 459 -26.81 5.88 1.46
N VAL A 460 -26.36 6.71 0.51
CA VAL A 460 -25.39 7.78 0.82
C VAL A 460 -25.93 8.64 1.96
N TRP A 461 -25.11 8.95 2.96
CA TRP A 461 -25.46 9.95 3.97
C TRP A 461 -25.41 11.36 3.38
N ASN A 462 -26.55 12.05 3.40
CA ASN A 462 -26.67 13.46 3.00
C ASN A 462 -27.90 14.07 3.69
N SER A 463 -27.73 14.44 4.97
CA SER A 463 -28.83 14.89 5.83
C SER A 463 -28.32 15.70 7.03
N ASN A 464 -29.20 16.47 7.69
CA ASN A 464 -28.91 17.25 8.92
C ASN A 464 -27.71 18.21 8.84
N GLY A 465 -27.45 18.78 7.66
CA GLY A 465 -26.37 19.74 7.48
C GLY A 465 -24.98 19.12 7.31
N GLY A 466 -24.90 17.80 7.08
CA GLY A 466 -23.68 17.11 6.66
C GLY A 466 -23.94 16.07 5.57
N ALA A 467 -22.89 15.61 4.91
CA ALA A 467 -22.92 14.55 3.92
C ALA A 467 -21.57 13.83 3.85
N SER A 468 -21.58 12.58 3.37
CA SER A 468 -20.36 11.78 3.18
C SER A 468 -19.30 12.50 2.36
N GLY A 469 -18.13 12.76 2.94
CA GLY A 469 -17.01 13.35 2.22
C GLY A 469 -16.55 12.46 1.06
N GLY A 470 -16.26 13.04 -0.10
CA GLY A 470 -15.80 12.25 -1.24
C GLY A 470 -15.69 13.03 -2.54
N GLY A 471 -14.79 12.60 -3.42
CA GLY A 471 -14.46 13.28 -4.65
C GLY A 471 -13.07 12.92 -5.15
N VAL A 472 -12.52 13.79 -5.98
CA VAL A 472 -11.20 13.60 -6.60
C VAL A 472 -10.15 14.47 -5.92
N SER A 473 -9.14 13.82 -5.34
CA SER A 473 -8.06 14.48 -4.62
C SER A 473 -7.01 15.11 -5.55
N ARG A 474 -6.05 15.80 -4.93
CA ARG A 474 -4.85 16.36 -5.59
C ARG A 474 -3.74 15.35 -5.84
N TRP A 475 -3.88 14.10 -5.39
CA TRP A 475 -2.87 13.06 -5.56
C TRP A 475 -2.98 12.38 -6.91
N SER A 476 -1.85 12.21 -7.59
CA SER A 476 -1.75 11.37 -8.78
C SER A 476 -1.26 9.96 -8.40
N LEU A 477 -2.01 8.96 -8.84
CA LEU A 477 -1.67 7.55 -8.74
C LEU A 477 -1.16 7.04 -10.09
N ASN A 478 -0.15 6.17 -10.06
CA ASN A 478 0.36 5.53 -11.26
C ASN A 478 -0.72 4.65 -11.95
N GLY A 479 -0.53 4.36 -13.24
CA GLY A 479 -1.47 3.59 -14.05
C GLY A 479 -1.73 2.16 -13.57
N ASN A 480 -0.83 1.60 -12.77
CA ASN A 480 -0.94 0.26 -12.19
C ASN A 480 -1.30 0.31 -10.69
N SER A 481 -1.84 1.43 -10.21
CA SER A 481 -2.22 1.59 -8.81
C SER A 481 -3.39 0.69 -8.42
N TYR A 482 -3.58 0.51 -7.12
CA TYR A 482 -4.71 -0.26 -6.59
C TYR A 482 -6.09 0.33 -6.94
N GLN A 483 -6.19 1.56 -7.45
CA GLN A 483 -7.43 2.18 -7.94
C GLN A 483 -7.56 2.17 -9.48
N SER A 484 -6.58 1.60 -10.18
CA SER A 484 -6.62 1.52 -11.65
C SER A 484 -7.87 0.80 -12.17
N GLY A 485 -8.52 1.37 -13.18
CA GLY A 485 -9.76 0.85 -13.75
C GLY A 485 -11.04 1.22 -13.00
N PHE A 486 -10.96 1.95 -11.89
CA PHE A 486 -12.13 2.48 -11.19
C PHE A 486 -12.36 3.95 -11.55
N ALA A 487 -13.59 4.31 -11.89
CA ALA A 487 -14.00 5.69 -12.11
C ALA A 487 -15.48 5.84 -11.73
N GLY A 488 -15.76 6.60 -10.66
CA GLY A 488 -17.12 6.88 -10.23
C GLY A 488 -17.81 7.93 -11.10
N PRO A 489 -19.15 8.06 -11.02
CA PRO A 489 -19.88 9.15 -11.66
C PRO A 489 -19.30 10.52 -11.29
N GLY A 490 -19.10 11.38 -12.28
CA GLY A 490 -18.53 12.73 -12.09
C GLY A 490 -16.99 12.79 -11.99
N TYR A 491 -16.29 11.65 -12.08
CA TYR A 491 -14.83 11.62 -12.04
C TYR A 491 -14.18 12.45 -13.18
N THR A 492 -13.12 13.19 -12.82
CA THR A 492 -12.25 13.90 -13.76
C THR A 492 -10.80 13.81 -13.28
N SER A 493 -9.82 13.88 -14.20
CA SER A 493 -8.39 13.88 -13.85
C SER A 493 -7.79 15.28 -13.67
N THR A 494 -8.62 16.34 -13.66
CA THR A 494 -8.15 17.72 -13.67
C THR A 494 -7.62 18.18 -12.31
N ASN A 495 -8.16 17.65 -11.21
CA ASN A 495 -7.82 18.10 -9.85
C ASN A 495 -6.36 17.83 -9.44
N CYS A 496 -5.76 16.77 -9.96
CA CYS A 496 -4.36 16.43 -9.69
C CYS A 496 -3.43 16.61 -10.91
N GLN A 497 -3.97 17.05 -12.06
CA GLN A 497 -3.23 17.16 -13.32
C GLN A 497 -2.47 15.86 -13.68
N ALA A 498 -3.14 14.70 -13.51
CA ALA A 498 -2.51 13.40 -13.71
C ALA A 498 -1.83 13.30 -15.10
N PRO A 499 -0.57 12.84 -15.18
CA PRO A 499 0.06 12.52 -16.45
C PRO A 499 -0.72 11.46 -17.24
N ALA A 500 -0.45 11.36 -18.54
CA ALA A 500 -1.04 10.30 -19.37
C ALA A 500 -0.74 8.91 -18.78
N GLY A 501 -1.77 8.07 -18.70
CA GLY A 501 -1.67 6.74 -18.09
C GLY A 501 -1.67 6.76 -16.55
N SER A 502 -1.97 7.89 -15.90
CA SER A 502 -2.16 8.00 -14.44
C SER A 502 -3.59 8.46 -14.13
N ALA A 503 -4.02 8.26 -12.88
CA ALA A 503 -5.32 8.70 -12.39
C ALA A 503 -5.16 9.60 -11.16
N CYS A 504 -6.19 10.38 -10.82
CA CYS A 504 -6.23 11.05 -9.53
C CYS A 504 -6.76 10.07 -8.47
N ARG A 505 -6.24 10.12 -7.24
CA ARG A 505 -6.77 9.33 -6.12
C ARG A 505 -8.20 9.78 -5.83
N GLN A 506 -9.10 8.80 -5.77
CA GLN A 506 -10.53 9.00 -5.56
C GLN A 506 -10.90 8.64 -4.12
N VAL A 507 -11.79 9.41 -3.48
CA VAL A 507 -12.19 9.26 -2.07
C VAL A 507 -13.73 9.17 -2.02
N PRO A 508 -14.34 8.37 -1.12
CA PRO A 508 -13.71 7.43 -0.20
C PRO A 508 -13.30 6.12 -0.86
N ASP A 509 -12.63 5.24 -0.13
CA ASP A 509 -12.34 3.87 -0.55
C ASP A 509 -13.49 2.92 -0.18
N VAL A 510 -14.07 3.12 0.99
CA VAL A 510 -15.15 2.32 1.58
C VAL A 510 -16.09 3.23 2.38
N ALA A 511 -17.20 2.72 2.88
CA ALA A 511 -18.11 3.48 3.73
C ALA A 511 -18.66 2.66 4.91
N ALA A 512 -19.24 3.36 5.89
CA ALA A 512 -20.08 2.79 6.94
C ALA A 512 -21.05 3.86 7.47
N ASN A 513 -21.91 3.51 8.42
CA ASN A 513 -22.94 4.40 8.95
C ASN A 513 -22.31 5.70 9.48
N ALA A 514 -22.89 6.83 9.07
CA ALA A 514 -22.46 8.16 9.47
C ALA A 514 -23.65 9.09 9.72
N ASP A 515 -24.87 8.73 9.35
CA ASP A 515 -25.99 9.64 9.49
C ASP A 515 -26.38 9.83 10.98
N PRO A 516 -26.41 11.06 11.51
CA PRO A 516 -26.80 11.32 12.90
C PRO A 516 -28.27 10.99 13.22
N THR A 517 -29.14 10.80 12.21
CA THR A 517 -30.49 10.24 12.43
C THR A 517 -30.49 8.75 12.75
N THR A 518 -29.40 8.07 12.42
CA THR A 518 -29.16 6.64 12.66
C THR A 518 -27.82 6.48 13.39
N GLY A 519 -27.45 7.45 14.22
CA GLY A 519 -26.08 7.63 14.71
C GLY A 519 -25.65 6.68 15.83
N TYR A 520 -24.48 6.96 16.39
CA TYR A 520 -23.80 6.22 17.44
C TYR A 520 -24.20 6.75 18.81
N MET A 521 -24.42 5.86 19.77
CA MET A 521 -24.70 6.21 21.16
C MET A 521 -23.38 6.39 21.94
N VAL A 522 -23.05 7.62 22.32
CA VAL A 522 -21.73 8.02 22.86
C VAL A 522 -21.88 8.61 24.27
N ALA A 523 -20.95 8.27 25.17
CA ALA A 523 -20.87 8.80 26.52
C ALA A 523 -19.87 9.97 26.61
N THR A 524 -20.40 11.19 26.60
CA THR A 524 -19.58 12.43 26.68
C THR A 524 -19.23 12.83 28.11
N GLY A 525 -19.75 12.13 29.13
CA GLY A 525 -19.41 12.35 30.53
C GLY A 525 -20.08 11.33 31.47
N ALA A 526 -19.86 11.48 32.78
CA ALA A 526 -20.30 10.51 33.81
C ALA A 526 -21.78 10.09 33.69
N ASN A 527 -22.62 11.03 33.27
CA ASN A 527 -24.05 10.88 33.12
C ASN A 527 -24.53 11.58 31.84
N SER A 528 -23.64 11.83 30.87
CA SER A 528 -23.95 12.60 29.67
C SER A 528 -23.83 11.70 28.46
N TRP A 529 -24.93 11.55 27.72
CA TRP A 529 -25.01 10.70 26.54
C TRP A 529 -25.60 11.47 25.38
N MET A 530 -25.13 11.17 24.17
CA MET A 530 -25.54 11.83 22.93
C MET A 530 -25.59 10.84 21.77
N ILE A 531 -26.41 11.14 20.77
CA ILE A 531 -26.40 10.45 19.48
C ILE A 531 -25.62 11.31 18.50
N ILE A 532 -24.55 10.73 17.95
CA ILE A 532 -23.59 11.45 17.10
C ILE A 532 -23.46 10.70 15.77
N GLY A 533 -23.35 11.44 14.67
CA GLY A 533 -23.01 10.92 13.35
C GLY A 533 -21.71 11.54 12.84
N GLY A 534 -21.54 11.56 11.53
CA GLY A 534 -20.30 11.88 10.86
C GLY A 534 -19.54 10.66 10.39
N THR A 535 -18.69 10.87 9.38
CA THR A 535 -17.71 9.88 8.93
C THR A 535 -16.73 9.50 10.04
N SER A 536 -16.66 10.30 11.12
CA SER A 536 -15.96 9.95 12.36
C SER A 536 -16.57 8.82 13.17
N GLY A 537 -17.82 8.42 12.93
CA GLY A 537 -18.32 7.14 13.44
C GLY A 537 -17.90 5.97 12.53
N ALA A 538 -17.83 6.22 11.22
CA ALA A 538 -17.54 5.22 10.21
C ALA A 538 -16.07 4.75 10.23
N ALA A 539 -15.11 5.68 10.37
CA ALA A 539 -13.69 5.36 10.42
C ALA A 539 -13.30 4.43 11.61
N PRO A 540 -13.63 4.75 12.87
CA PRO A 540 -13.35 3.85 14.00
C PRO A 540 -14.16 2.55 13.95
N LEU A 541 -15.31 2.50 13.28
CA LEU A 541 -16.01 1.24 13.01
C LEU A 541 -15.17 0.33 12.11
N TRP A 542 -14.59 0.87 11.03
CA TRP A 542 -13.64 0.15 10.18
C TRP A 542 -12.39 -0.27 10.96
N ALA A 543 -11.86 0.60 11.82
CA ALA A 543 -10.72 0.27 12.67
C ALA A 543 -11.03 -0.88 13.64
N ALA A 544 -12.20 -0.85 14.28
CA ALA A 544 -12.67 -1.92 15.16
C ALA A 544 -12.84 -3.23 14.39
N MET A 545 -13.39 -3.18 13.17
CA MET A 545 -13.50 -4.35 12.31
C MET A 545 -12.14 -4.97 11.99
N VAL A 546 -11.16 -4.17 11.59
CA VAL A 546 -9.78 -4.66 11.31
C VAL A 546 -9.11 -5.17 12.59
N ALA A 547 -9.47 -4.65 13.76
CA ALA A 547 -8.96 -5.14 15.03
C ALA A 547 -9.29 -6.63 15.28
N HIS A 548 -10.33 -7.17 14.64
CA HIS A 548 -10.69 -8.60 14.64
C HIS A 548 -9.81 -9.47 13.73
N GLN A 549 -8.58 -9.06 13.43
CA GLN A 549 -7.63 -9.85 12.65
C GLN A 549 -7.35 -11.27 13.21
N ASN A 550 -7.69 -11.55 14.48
CA ASN A 550 -7.57 -12.86 15.11
C ASN A 550 -8.91 -13.64 15.12
N GLY A 551 -9.98 -13.13 14.51
CA GLY A 551 -11.28 -13.76 14.36
C GLY A 551 -11.31 -14.85 13.27
N PRO A 552 -12.49 -15.38 12.88
CA PRO A 552 -12.63 -16.32 11.76
C PRO A 552 -11.91 -15.84 10.49
N GLY A 553 -11.04 -16.69 9.94
CA GLY A 553 -10.07 -16.30 8.91
C GLY A 553 -8.85 -15.60 9.51
N SER A 554 -8.34 -16.07 10.66
CA SER A 554 -7.28 -15.36 11.39
C SER A 554 -6.04 -15.13 10.54
N CYS A 555 -5.60 -13.88 10.49
CA CYS A 555 -4.36 -13.50 9.81
C CYS A 555 -3.14 -14.09 10.52
N SER A 556 -2.13 -14.51 9.75
CA SER A 556 -0.82 -14.93 10.30
C SER A 556 0.03 -13.76 10.79
N SER A 557 -0.32 -12.53 10.39
CA SER A 557 0.37 -11.29 10.79
C SER A 557 -0.63 -10.12 10.89
N ARG A 558 -0.13 -8.87 10.98
CA ARG A 558 -1.00 -7.68 10.87
C ARG A 558 -1.61 -7.63 9.47
N VAL A 559 -2.75 -6.97 9.30
CA VAL A 559 -3.38 -6.84 7.97
C VAL A 559 -2.67 -5.80 7.09
N GLY A 560 -2.18 -4.70 7.67
CA GLY A 560 -1.56 -3.61 6.91
C GLY A 560 -2.55 -2.78 6.10
N PHE A 561 -2.09 -2.14 5.02
CA PHE A 561 -2.91 -1.25 4.21
C PHE A 561 -3.96 -2.05 3.41
N VAL A 562 -5.25 -1.83 3.69
CA VAL A 562 -6.34 -2.71 3.26
C VAL A 562 -6.89 -2.40 1.86
N SER A 563 -6.78 -1.16 1.38
CA SER A 563 -7.36 -0.77 0.10
C SER A 563 -6.93 -1.69 -1.05
N PRO A 564 -5.64 -2.02 -1.25
CA PRO A 564 -5.20 -2.87 -2.35
C PRO A 564 -5.96 -4.20 -2.49
N ALA A 565 -6.09 -4.96 -1.41
CA ALA A 565 -6.83 -6.23 -1.40
C ALA A 565 -8.34 -6.02 -1.67
N LEU A 566 -8.95 -4.95 -1.15
CA LEU A 566 -10.38 -4.66 -1.38
C LEU A 566 -10.66 -4.31 -2.85
N TYR A 567 -9.83 -3.47 -3.47
CA TYR A 567 -9.98 -3.16 -4.89
C TYR A 567 -9.63 -4.35 -5.78
N GLN A 568 -8.67 -5.20 -5.39
CA GLN A 568 -8.38 -6.45 -6.09
C GLN A 568 -9.59 -7.39 -6.08
N ALA A 569 -10.21 -7.60 -4.92
CA ALA A 569 -11.43 -8.39 -4.78
C ALA A 569 -12.61 -7.79 -5.57
N ALA A 570 -12.75 -6.46 -5.59
CA ALA A 570 -13.77 -5.80 -6.39
C ALA A 570 -13.57 -6.01 -7.90
N ARG A 571 -12.32 -5.92 -8.40
CA ARG A 571 -12.02 -6.19 -9.82
C ARG A 571 -12.32 -7.62 -10.24
N SER A 572 -12.09 -8.59 -9.36
CA SER A 572 -12.36 -10.00 -9.65
C SER A 572 -13.83 -10.38 -9.49
N GLY A 573 -14.73 -9.43 -9.19
CA GLY A 573 -16.15 -9.68 -8.96
C GLY A 573 -16.45 -10.28 -7.57
N GLY A 574 -15.44 -10.40 -6.71
CA GLY A 574 -15.52 -10.99 -5.38
C GLY A 574 -15.62 -9.96 -4.24
N SER A 575 -16.12 -8.74 -4.49
CA SER A 575 -16.15 -7.67 -3.48
C SER A 575 -16.76 -8.16 -2.16
N PRO A 576 -16.05 -8.00 -1.02
CA PRO A 576 -16.57 -8.37 0.29
C PRO A 576 -17.56 -7.34 0.86
N LEU A 577 -17.87 -6.30 0.09
CA LEU A 577 -18.65 -5.13 0.51
C LEU A 577 -20.06 -5.17 -0.08
N ARG A 578 -20.98 -4.50 0.61
CA ARG A 578 -22.34 -4.24 0.13
C ARG A 578 -22.32 -2.93 -0.65
N ASP A 579 -22.66 -3.02 -1.92
CA ASP A 579 -22.72 -1.89 -2.83
C ASP A 579 -23.85 -0.93 -2.44
N VAL A 580 -23.56 0.37 -2.41
CA VAL A 580 -24.50 1.45 -2.10
C VAL A 580 -24.80 2.18 -3.40
N THR A 581 -26.01 2.03 -3.91
CA THR A 581 -26.33 2.44 -5.30
C THR A 581 -27.31 3.61 -5.38
N SER A 582 -27.59 4.28 -4.25
CA SER A 582 -28.57 5.37 -4.22
C SER A 582 -28.19 6.50 -3.26
N GLY A 583 -28.46 7.73 -3.72
CA GLY A 583 -28.08 8.97 -3.05
C GLY A 583 -26.93 9.68 -3.78
N ASN A 584 -26.48 10.79 -3.20
CA ASN A 584 -25.31 11.55 -3.63
C ASN A 584 -24.78 12.31 -2.41
N ASN A 585 -23.53 12.76 -2.46
CA ASN A 585 -22.93 13.53 -1.37
C ASN A 585 -22.87 15.05 -1.63
N ASP A 586 -23.76 15.58 -2.45
CA ASP A 586 -23.83 17.02 -2.68
C ASP A 586 -24.70 17.70 -1.62
N ILE A 587 -24.11 18.64 -0.88
CA ILE A 587 -24.79 19.49 0.10
C ILE A 587 -25.63 20.62 -0.54
N GLY A 588 -26.04 20.46 -1.80
CA GLY A 588 -26.89 21.37 -2.55
C GLY A 588 -26.15 22.43 -3.37
N ILE A 589 -24.88 22.17 -3.72
CA ILE A 589 -23.97 23.13 -4.36
C ILE A 589 -23.56 22.66 -5.76
N GLN A 590 -23.29 21.37 -5.93
CA GLN A 590 -22.64 20.78 -7.11
C GLN A 590 -23.61 20.09 -8.08
N GLY A 591 -24.91 20.13 -7.81
CA GLY A 591 -25.94 19.50 -8.65
C GLY A 591 -25.95 17.97 -8.58
N GLY A 592 -25.51 17.38 -7.47
CA GLY A 592 -25.47 15.92 -7.29
C GLY A 592 -24.43 15.20 -8.15
N LEU A 593 -23.32 15.88 -8.50
CA LEU A 593 -22.29 15.39 -9.43
C LEU A 593 -21.76 13.99 -9.10
N TYR A 594 -21.55 13.71 -7.81
CA TYR A 594 -21.07 12.42 -7.30
C TYR A 594 -22.25 11.62 -6.74
N ALA A 595 -23.05 11.08 -7.65
CA ALA A 595 -24.13 10.16 -7.32
C ALA A 595 -23.58 8.75 -7.06
N ALA A 596 -24.20 8.05 -6.11
CA ALA A 596 -23.95 6.63 -5.92
C ALA A 596 -24.43 5.82 -7.12
N ALA A 597 -23.71 4.75 -7.46
CA ALA A 597 -23.98 3.92 -8.62
C ALA A 597 -23.49 2.49 -8.37
N GLN A 598 -23.80 1.56 -9.29
CA GLN A 598 -23.27 0.20 -9.20
C GLN A 598 -21.74 0.20 -9.26
N GLY A 599 -21.11 -0.48 -8.30
CA GLY A 599 -19.66 -0.59 -8.21
C GLY A 599 -19.03 0.55 -7.41
N TYR A 600 -17.90 1.08 -7.88
CA TYR A 600 -17.22 2.18 -7.18
C TYR A 600 -17.87 3.52 -7.50
N ASP A 601 -18.12 4.34 -6.46
CA ASP A 601 -18.53 5.73 -6.61
C ASP A 601 -17.79 6.68 -5.65
N LEU A 602 -17.87 7.98 -5.94
CA LEU A 602 -17.18 9.04 -5.20
C LEU A 602 -17.91 9.48 -3.92
N ALA A 603 -19.00 8.81 -3.54
CA ALA A 603 -19.76 9.12 -2.33
C ALA A 603 -19.58 8.07 -1.23
N THR A 604 -19.43 6.79 -1.60
CA THR A 604 -19.35 5.64 -0.70
C THR A 604 -18.27 4.62 -1.08
N GLY A 605 -17.50 4.90 -2.12
CA GLY A 605 -16.36 4.09 -2.52
C GLY A 605 -16.82 2.73 -3.05
N LEU A 606 -16.20 1.65 -2.57
CA LEU A 606 -16.59 0.28 -2.89
C LEU A 606 -17.82 -0.21 -2.08
N GLY A 607 -18.38 0.62 -1.20
CA GLY A 607 -19.53 0.28 -0.36
C GLY A 607 -19.18 -0.07 1.09
N THR A 608 -20.07 -0.80 1.77
CA THR A 608 -20.01 -1.01 3.23
C THR A 608 -19.65 -2.44 3.64
N PRO A 609 -19.03 -2.65 4.82
CA PRO A 609 -18.42 -3.94 5.12
C PRO A 609 -19.44 -5.04 5.43
N ASN A 610 -19.14 -6.25 4.94
CA ASN A 610 -19.52 -7.49 5.61
C ASN A 610 -18.29 -8.06 6.31
N ALA A 611 -18.16 -7.85 7.61
CA ALA A 611 -16.92 -8.10 8.35
C ALA A 611 -16.34 -9.50 8.13
N GLY A 612 -17.18 -10.54 8.11
CA GLY A 612 -16.74 -11.91 7.84
C GLY A 612 -16.11 -12.09 6.47
N LYS A 613 -16.71 -11.50 5.42
CA LYS A 613 -16.16 -11.54 4.06
C LYS A 613 -14.91 -10.68 3.94
N VAL A 614 -14.90 -9.51 4.59
CA VAL A 614 -13.76 -8.60 4.58
C VAL A 614 -12.56 -9.25 5.24
N MET A 615 -12.71 -9.82 6.44
CA MET A 615 -11.60 -10.55 7.08
C MET A 615 -11.16 -11.77 6.26
N GLY A 616 -12.10 -12.51 5.67
CA GLY A 616 -11.74 -13.60 4.75
C GLY A 616 -10.95 -13.13 3.53
N THR A 617 -11.25 -11.94 3.01
CA THR A 617 -10.49 -11.32 1.91
C THR A 617 -9.11 -10.89 2.39
N LEU A 618 -9.03 -10.11 3.46
CA LEU A 618 -7.78 -9.50 3.94
C LEU A 618 -6.80 -10.52 4.53
N CYS A 619 -7.31 -11.54 5.21
CA CYS A 619 -6.51 -12.58 5.83
C CYS A 619 -6.41 -13.85 5.00
N ALA A 620 -6.90 -13.84 3.76
CA ALA A 620 -6.53 -14.89 2.83
C ALA A 620 -4.99 -14.98 2.83
N PRO A 621 -4.41 -16.19 2.91
CA PRO A 621 -2.99 -16.32 2.69
C PRO A 621 -2.66 -15.65 1.35
N ALA A 622 -1.42 -15.18 1.18
CA ALA A 622 -0.92 -14.89 -0.16
C ALA A 622 -1.43 -16.03 -1.04
N ALA A 623 -2.15 -15.72 -2.13
CA ALA A 623 -2.70 -16.73 -3.02
C ALA A 623 -1.54 -17.64 -3.33
N GLY A 624 -1.46 -18.79 -2.64
CA GLY A 624 -0.17 -19.42 -2.39
C GLY A 624 0.29 -19.86 -3.75
N SER A 625 1.26 -19.14 -4.33
CA SER A 625 1.41 -18.93 -5.77
C SER A 625 0.60 -19.96 -6.53
N ASN A 626 -0.66 -19.66 -6.92
CA ASN A 626 -1.55 -20.67 -7.52
C ASN A 626 -0.73 -21.36 -8.60
N ARG A 627 -0.25 -22.58 -8.31
CA ARG A 627 0.62 -23.29 -9.24
C ARG A 627 -0.35 -23.88 -10.21
N THR A 628 -0.50 -23.26 -11.36
CA THR A 628 -1.28 -23.84 -12.44
C THR A 628 -0.31 -24.58 -13.34
N VAL A 629 -0.54 -25.88 -13.48
CA VAL A 629 0.14 -26.75 -14.43
C VAL A 629 -0.92 -27.20 -15.43
N GLU A 630 -0.68 -26.94 -16.70
CA GLU A 630 -1.51 -27.50 -17.76
C GLU A 630 -0.86 -28.82 -18.16
N VAL A 631 -1.57 -29.94 -18.00
CA VAL A 631 -1.05 -31.30 -18.17
C VAL A 631 -1.90 -32.06 -19.18
N VAL A 632 -1.27 -32.92 -19.98
CA VAL A 632 -1.98 -33.81 -20.92
C VAL A 632 -1.98 -35.22 -20.38
N GLU A 633 -3.15 -35.68 -19.96
CA GLU A 633 -3.38 -37.02 -19.44
C GLU A 633 -4.18 -37.84 -20.45
N ASN A 634 -3.58 -38.92 -20.96
CA ASN A 634 -4.22 -39.79 -21.97
C ASN A 634 -4.75 -39.02 -23.20
N GLY A 635 -4.09 -37.92 -23.56
CA GLY A 635 -4.46 -37.02 -24.66
C GLY A 635 -5.52 -35.96 -24.31
N GLN A 636 -6.03 -35.93 -23.08
CA GLN A 636 -6.97 -34.93 -22.60
C GLN A 636 -6.23 -33.81 -21.86
N LEU A 637 -6.67 -32.55 -22.03
CA LEU A 637 -6.08 -31.41 -21.32
C LEU A 637 -6.68 -31.27 -19.91
N HIS A 638 -5.81 -31.17 -18.92
CA HIS A 638 -6.13 -31.03 -17.51
C HIS A 638 -5.49 -29.75 -16.95
N GLU A 639 -6.28 -29.00 -16.19
CA GLU A 639 -5.84 -27.90 -15.35
C GLU A 639 -5.55 -28.44 -13.95
N VAL A 640 -4.28 -28.69 -13.64
CA VAL A 640 -3.85 -29.09 -12.31
C VAL A 640 -3.44 -27.84 -11.55
N TYR A 641 -4.06 -27.58 -10.39
CA TYR A 641 -3.75 -26.39 -9.61
C TYR A 641 -3.76 -26.59 -8.11
N THR A 642 -2.98 -25.76 -7.42
CA THR A 642 -3.04 -25.65 -5.96
C THR A 642 -3.89 -24.47 -5.51
N ASP A 643 -4.61 -24.66 -4.41
CA ASP A 643 -5.17 -23.57 -3.61
C ASP A 643 -4.99 -23.85 -2.10
N GLY A 644 -5.59 -23.01 -1.25
CA GLY A 644 -5.52 -23.17 0.21
C GLY A 644 -6.12 -24.47 0.78
N SER A 645 -6.78 -25.29 -0.05
CA SER A 645 -7.36 -26.59 0.31
C SER A 645 -6.59 -27.80 -0.22
N GLY A 646 -5.56 -27.58 -1.08
CA GLY A 646 -4.71 -28.64 -1.61
C GLY A 646 -4.57 -28.57 -3.13
N TRP A 647 -4.20 -29.71 -3.73
CA TRP A 647 -4.14 -29.88 -5.17
C TRP A 647 -5.52 -30.27 -5.73
N HIS A 648 -5.81 -29.74 -6.91
CA HIS A 648 -7.01 -29.99 -7.69
C HIS A 648 -6.62 -30.38 -9.09
N ASP A 649 -7.44 -31.21 -9.71
CA ASP A 649 -7.33 -31.60 -11.11
C ASP A 649 -8.68 -31.34 -11.79
N GLY A 650 -8.67 -30.49 -12.81
CA GLY A 650 -9.84 -30.08 -13.57
C GLY A 650 -9.68 -30.40 -15.04
N ILE A 651 -10.53 -31.28 -15.57
CA ILE A 651 -10.59 -31.55 -17.01
C ILE A 651 -11.03 -30.29 -17.77
N VAL A 652 -10.28 -29.91 -18.81
CA VAL A 652 -10.69 -28.89 -19.78
C VAL A 652 -11.71 -29.50 -20.76
N PRO A 653 -12.99 -29.07 -20.75
CA PRO A 653 -14.03 -29.74 -21.52
C PRO A 653 -13.82 -29.59 -23.03
N GLY A 654 -13.90 -30.70 -23.77
CA GLY A 654 -13.93 -30.70 -25.23
C GLY A 654 -12.55 -30.74 -25.90
N VAL A 655 -11.46 -30.54 -25.16
CA VAL A 655 -10.09 -30.54 -25.69
C VAL A 655 -9.47 -31.93 -25.56
N THR A 656 -9.27 -32.64 -26.68
CA THR A 656 -8.78 -34.03 -26.68
C THR A 656 -7.88 -34.35 -27.88
N GLY A 657 -6.94 -35.28 -27.70
CA GLY A 657 -5.91 -35.56 -28.70
C GLY A 657 -4.80 -34.52 -28.68
N VAL A 658 -4.55 -33.91 -27.52
CA VAL A 658 -3.44 -32.97 -27.33
C VAL A 658 -2.11 -33.73 -27.32
N SER A 659 -1.12 -33.21 -28.04
CA SER A 659 0.21 -33.83 -28.18
C SER A 659 1.37 -32.92 -27.77
N ALA A 660 1.16 -31.61 -27.74
CA ALA A 660 2.09 -30.62 -27.22
C ALA A 660 1.29 -29.40 -26.77
N LEU A 661 1.80 -28.65 -25.78
CA LEU A 661 1.20 -27.39 -25.37
C LEU A 661 2.22 -26.42 -24.80
N SER A 662 1.83 -25.15 -24.71
CA SER A 662 2.50 -24.13 -23.92
C SER A 662 1.46 -23.09 -23.49
N PHE A 663 1.57 -22.60 -22.27
CA PHE A 663 0.63 -21.60 -21.76
C PHE A 663 1.33 -20.45 -21.03
N THR A 664 0.67 -19.29 -21.04
CA THR A 664 1.03 -18.14 -20.20
C THR A 664 -0.21 -17.29 -19.92
N TYR A 665 -0.06 -16.31 -19.02
CA TYR A 665 -1.08 -15.28 -18.78
C TYR A 665 -0.88 -14.10 -19.73
N ASN A 666 -1.98 -13.48 -20.15
CA ASN A 666 -1.97 -12.21 -20.86
C ASN A 666 -1.95 -11.01 -19.88
N SER A 667 -1.94 -9.78 -20.40
CA SER A 667 -1.86 -8.56 -19.58
C SER A 667 -3.08 -8.28 -18.69
N SER A 668 -4.24 -8.90 -18.96
CA SER A 668 -5.41 -8.83 -18.07
C SER A 668 -5.41 -9.95 -17.02
N GLY A 669 -4.40 -10.81 -17.04
CA GLY A 669 -4.30 -12.01 -16.22
C GLY A 669 -5.13 -13.18 -16.76
N ALA A 670 -5.78 -13.08 -17.91
CA ALA A 670 -6.48 -14.24 -18.48
C ALA A 670 -5.46 -15.27 -19.00
N ARG A 671 -5.81 -16.55 -18.86
CA ARG A 671 -5.00 -17.68 -19.32
C ARG A 671 -5.17 -17.87 -20.81
N VAL A 672 -4.05 -18.15 -21.49
CA VAL A 672 -4.03 -18.52 -22.90
C VAL A 672 -3.10 -19.71 -23.05
N ILE A 673 -3.64 -20.79 -23.62
CA ILE A 673 -2.98 -22.06 -23.87
C ILE A 673 -2.93 -22.24 -25.38
N GLU A 674 -1.73 -22.46 -25.91
CA GLU A 674 -1.52 -22.87 -27.30
C GLU A 674 -1.26 -24.37 -27.28
N ALA A 675 -2.11 -25.16 -27.95
CA ALA A 675 -2.07 -26.62 -27.90
C ALA A 675 -2.11 -27.23 -29.30
N ILE A 676 -1.41 -28.35 -29.49
CA ILE A 676 -1.55 -29.18 -30.71
C ILE A 676 -2.59 -30.24 -30.46
N GLU A 677 -3.83 -29.94 -30.87
CA GLU A 677 -4.98 -30.82 -30.78
C GLU A 677 -5.21 -31.53 -32.11
N ASN A 678 -5.16 -32.87 -32.11
CA ASN A 678 -5.35 -33.70 -33.31
C ASN A 678 -4.46 -33.31 -34.51
N GLY A 679 -3.30 -32.72 -34.24
CA GLY A 679 -2.30 -32.30 -35.24
C GLY A 679 -2.48 -30.87 -35.79
N GLU A 680 -3.45 -30.11 -35.29
CA GLU A 680 -3.67 -28.70 -35.60
C GLU A 680 -3.37 -27.83 -34.38
N LEU A 681 -2.90 -26.60 -34.60
CA LEU A 681 -2.69 -25.63 -33.53
C LEU A 681 -4.03 -25.02 -33.10
N HIS A 682 -4.30 -25.05 -31.81
CA HIS A 682 -5.50 -24.53 -31.18
C HIS A 682 -5.13 -23.48 -30.12
N GLU A 683 -5.90 -22.38 -30.11
CA GLU A 683 -5.92 -21.44 -29.00
C GLU A 683 -7.04 -21.83 -28.04
N ILE A 684 -6.67 -22.14 -26.81
CA ILE A 684 -7.59 -22.46 -25.73
C ILE A 684 -7.49 -21.38 -24.66
N TYR A 685 -8.62 -20.80 -24.29
CA TYR A 685 -8.69 -19.76 -23.27
C TYR A 685 -9.99 -19.84 -22.49
N THR A 686 -10.05 -19.11 -21.37
CA THR A 686 -11.26 -19.00 -20.56
C THR A 686 -11.65 -17.54 -20.36
N ASP A 687 -12.95 -17.27 -20.43
CA ASP A 687 -13.56 -16.00 -20.04
C ASP A 687 -14.83 -16.22 -19.20
N ALA A 688 -15.59 -15.15 -18.94
CA ALA A 688 -16.80 -15.21 -18.13
C ALA A 688 -17.90 -16.14 -18.66
N SER A 689 -17.81 -16.57 -19.92
CA SER A 689 -18.75 -17.51 -20.56
C SER A 689 -18.28 -18.96 -20.56
N GLY A 690 -17.05 -19.24 -20.15
CA GLY A 690 -16.50 -20.59 -20.03
C GLY A 690 -15.18 -20.79 -20.79
N TRP A 691 -14.88 -22.04 -21.11
CA TRP A 691 -13.75 -22.43 -21.95
C TRP A 691 -14.09 -22.24 -23.42
N HIS A 692 -13.11 -21.75 -24.18
CA HIS A 692 -13.16 -21.61 -25.63
C HIS A 692 -11.98 -22.37 -26.22
N ASP A 693 -12.24 -23.02 -27.33
CA ASP A 693 -11.27 -23.76 -28.11
C ASP A 693 -11.43 -23.34 -29.58
N GLY A 694 -10.36 -22.77 -30.14
CA GLY A 694 -10.34 -22.20 -31.47
C GLY A 694 -9.15 -22.70 -32.28
N VAL A 695 -9.43 -23.42 -33.36
CA VAL A 695 -8.40 -23.82 -34.33
C VAL A 695 -7.76 -22.59 -34.99
N ILE A 696 -6.43 -22.59 -35.10
CA ILE A 696 -5.63 -21.62 -35.85
C ILE A 696 -5.38 -22.19 -37.25
N PRO A 697 -6.04 -21.66 -38.31
CA PRO A 697 -5.99 -22.28 -39.64
C PRO A 697 -4.59 -22.24 -40.29
N GLY A 698 -4.24 -23.30 -41.01
CA GLY A 698 -3.05 -23.34 -41.88
C GLY A 698 -1.75 -23.81 -41.21
N LEU A 699 -1.82 -24.23 -39.95
CA LEU A 699 -0.67 -24.62 -39.13
C LEU A 699 -0.79 -26.06 -38.64
N SER A 700 -0.68 -27.04 -39.55
CA SER A 700 -0.64 -28.46 -39.23
C SER A 700 0.78 -29.03 -39.27
N GLY A 701 0.98 -30.17 -38.60
CA GLY A 701 2.26 -30.87 -38.56
C GLY A 701 3.29 -30.29 -37.57
N ILE A 702 2.82 -29.50 -36.60
CA ILE A 702 3.63 -29.05 -35.47
C ILE A 702 3.80 -30.21 -34.49
N THR A 703 5.03 -30.40 -33.99
CA THR A 703 5.41 -31.52 -33.11
C THR A 703 5.90 -31.07 -31.73
N ALA A 704 6.30 -29.80 -31.61
CA ALA A 704 6.63 -29.13 -30.36
C ALA A 704 6.36 -27.64 -30.53
N LEU A 705 6.00 -26.95 -29.46
CA LEU A 705 5.84 -25.50 -29.47
C LEU A 705 6.23 -24.90 -28.12
N SER A 706 6.55 -23.62 -28.12
CA SER A 706 6.60 -22.77 -26.93
C SER A 706 5.94 -21.44 -27.27
N PHE A 707 5.29 -20.82 -26.29
CA PHE A 707 4.45 -19.63 -26.47
C PHE A 707 4.83 -18.53 -25.48
N SER A 708 4.88 -17.28 -25.95
CA SER A 708 5.03 -16.10 -25.10
C SER A 708 4.49 -14.83 -25.76
N TYR A 709 4.23 -13.80 -24.94
CA TYR A 709 3.92 -12.47 -25.43
C TYR A 709 5.20 -11.66 -25.64
N SER A 710 5.32 -11.02 -26.79
CA SER A 710 6.35 -10.01 -27.05
C SER A 710 6.22 -8.81 -26.10
N PRO A 711 7.29 -7.99 -25.91
CA PRO A 711 7.22 -6.76 -25.12
C PRO A 711 6.14 -5.77 -25.57
N SER A 712 5.70 -5.85 -26.84
CA SER A 712 4.60 -5.05 -27.39
C SER A 712 3.22 -5.69 -27.22
N GLY A 713 3.12 -6.84 -26.56
CA GLY A 713 1.86 -7.55 -26.32
C GLY A 713 1.37 -8.42 -27.48
N ALA A 714 2.16 -8.58 -28.54
CA ALA A 714 1.83 -9.50 -29.63
C ALA A 714 2.14 -10.95 -29.24
N ARG A 715 1.27 -11.89 -29.65
CA ARG A 715 1.46 -13.33 -29.45
C ARG A 715 2.53 -13.87 -30.41
N VAL A 716 3.48 -14.60 -29.86
CA VAL A 716 4.54 -15.26 -30.63
C VAL A 716 4.64 -16.71 -30.18
N ILE A 717 4.63 -17.61 -31.14
CA ILE A 717 4.72 -19.06 -30.95
C ILE A 717 5.94 -19.52 -31.74
N GLU A 718 6.88 -20.15 -31.06
CA GLU A 718 8.01 -20.83 -31.71
C GLU A 718 7.63 -22.31 -31.82
N ALA A 719 7.55 -22.83 -33.05
CA ALA A 719 6.98 -24.14 -33.35
C ALA A 719 7.94 -25.01 -34.17
N ILE A 720 7.94 -26.32 -33.93
CA ILE A 720 8.66 -27.30 -34.75
C ILE A 720 7.73 -27.97 -35.72
N LYS A 721 7.94 -27.72 -37.02
CA LYS A 721 7.14 -28.28 -38.10
C LYS A 721 8.07 -28.93 -39.12
N GLY A 722 7.85 -30.23 -39.37
CA GLY A 722 8.75 -31.01 -40.25
C GLY A 722 10.21 -31.09 -39.76
N GLY A 723 10.46 -30.84 -38.47
CA GLY A 723 11.80 -30.76 -37.89
C GLY A 723 12.53 -29.43 -38.10
N GLU A 724 11.87 -28.44 -38.71
CA GLU A 724 12.36 -27.07 -38.85
C GLU A 724 11.73 -26.15 -37.78
N LEU A 725 12.44 -25.10 -37.39
CA LEU A 725 11.92 -24.06 -36.49
C LEU A 725 11.10 -23.04 -37.28
N HIS A 726 9.90 -22.76 -36.80
CA HIS A 726 8.96 -21.80 -37.38
C HIS A 726 8.57 -20.75 -36.34
N GLU A 727 8.60 -19.48 -36.75
CA GLU A 727 7.99 -18.39 -36.01
C GLU A 727 6.55 -18.22 -36.49
N VAL A 728 5.60 -18.43 -35.58
CA VAL A 728 4.18 -18.20 -35.81
C VAL A 728 3.73 -16.98 -35.01
N TYR A 729 3.14 -16.00 -35.68
CA TYR A 729 2.67 -14.78 -35.01
C TYR A 729 1.36 -14.28 -35.61
N SER A 730 0.60 -13.56 -34.78
CA SER A 730 -0.63 -12.89 -35.17
C SER A 730 -0.36 -11.42 -35.48
N ALA A 731 -0.82 -10.96 -36.64
CA ALA A 731 -0.81 -9.56 -37.07
C ALA A 731 -2.20 -9.12 -37.56
N ALA A 732 -2.35 -7.84 -37.88
CA ALA A 732 -3.64 -7.25 -38.24
C ALA A 732 -4.30 -7.88 -39.48
N ASP A 733 -3.51 -8.55 -40.33
CA ASP A 733 -3.93 -9.25 -41.56
C ASP A 733 -4.07 -10.76 -41.39
N GLY A 734 -3.84 -11.31 -40.19
CA GLY A 734 -4.02 -12.72 -39.86
C GLY A 734 -2.80 -13.36 -39.22
N TRP A 735 -2.80 -14.70 -39.21
CA TRP A 735 -1.68 -15.50 -38.74
C TRP A 735 -0.64 -15.71 -39.83
N HIS A 736 0.63 -15.62 -39.44
CA HIS A 736 1.78 -15.81 -40.32
C HIS A 736 2.62 -16.98 -39.83
N ASP A 737 3.22 -17.71 -40.78
CA ASP A 737 4.10 -18.86 -40.56
C ASP A 737 5.44 -18.60 -41.29
N GLY A 738 6.52 -18.40 -40.54
CA GLY A 738 7.85 -18.15 -41.09
C GLY A 738 8.87 -19.20 -40.67
N VAL A 739 9.38 -19.98 -41.63
CA VAL A 739 10.55 -20.85 -41.40
C VAL A 739 11.76 -20.00 -41.04
N ILE A 740 12.45 -20.37 -39.96
CA ILE A 740 13.76 -19.83 -39.58
C ILE A 740 14.85 -20.65 -40.31
N PRO A 741 15.56 -20.09 -41.29
CA PRO A 741 16.49 -20.85 -42.13
C PRO A 741 17.71 -21.38 -41.34
N GLY A 742 18.17 -22.59 -41.68
CA GLY A 742 19.42 -23.16 -41.14
C GLY A 742 19.25 -24.04 -39.91
N LEU A 743 18.02 -24.22 -39.44
CA LEU A 743 17.67 -24.94 -38.21
C LEU A 743 16.75 -26.12 -38.51
N SER A 744 17.33 -27.25 -38.93
CA SER A 744 16.61 -28.52 -39.13
C SER A 744 17.08 -29.60 -38.15
N GLY A 745 16.22 -30.58 -37.89
CA GLY A 745 16.47 -31.68 -36.96
C GLY A 745 16.25 -31.32 -35.49
N ILE A 746 15.42 -30.30 -35.22
CA ILE A 746 15.04 -29.92 -33.85
C ILE A 746 13.92 -30.84 -33.36
N THR A 747 14.00 -31.29 -32.11
CA THR A 747 13.04 -32.20 -31.49
C THR A 747 12.28 -31.60 -30.31
N ALA A 748 12.83 -30.56 -29.68
CA ALA A 748 12.17 -29.80 -28.61
C ALA A 748 12.74 -28.38 -28.55
N LEU A 749 11.98 -27.44 -27.99
CA LEU A 749 12.44 -26.08 -27.73
C LEU A 749 11.74 -25.48 -26.50
N SER A 750 12.35 -24.44 -25.97
CA SER A 750 11.71 -23.49 -25.05
C SER A 750 12.22 -22.10 -25.36
N PHE A 751 11.35 -21.10 -25.35
CA PHE A 751 11.75 -19.73 -25.67
C PHE A 751 11.28 -18.72 -24.62
N SER A 752 12.05 -17.65 -24.49
CA SER A 752 11.69 -16.51 -23.65
C SER A 752 12.29 -15.21 -24.18
N TYR A 753 11.72 -14.09 -23.74
CA TYR A 753 12.27 -12.76 -23.99
C TYR A 753 13.23 -12.37 -22.87
N SER A 754 14.41 -11.86 -23.24
CA SER A 754 15.32 -11.22 -22.28
C SER A 754 14.74 -9.90 -21.77
N SER A 755 15.34 -9.33 -20.72
CA SER A 755 14.99 -8.00 -20.20
C SER A 755 15.17 -6.87 -21.23
N SER A 756 15.99 -7.08 -22.27
CA SER A 756 16.16 -6.15 -23.38
C SER A 756 15.15 -6.37 -24.51
N GLY A 757 14.21 -7.31 -24.36
CA GLY A 757 13.25 -7.69 -25.38
C GLY A 757 13.83 -8.56 -26.51
N ALA A 758 15.03 -9.12 -26.33
CA ALA A 758 15.63 -10.02 -27.31
C ALA A 758 15.03 -11.43 -27.17
N ARG A 759 14.77 -12.09 -28.30
CA ARG A 759 14.31 -13.48 -28.33
C ARG A 759 15.51 -14.41 -28.10
N VAL A 760 15.34 -15.35 -27.18
CA VAL A 760 16.28 -16.43 -26.93
C VAL A 760 15.51 -17.74 -26.97
N ILE A 761 15.96 -18.66 -27.83
CA ILE A 761 15.37 -19.97 -28.03
C ILE A 761 16.44 -21.00 -27.66
N GLU A 762 16.13 -21.87 -26.72
CA GLU A 762 16.94 -23.03 -26.40
C GLU A 762 16.30 -24.24 -27.09
N ALA A 763 17.07 -24.95 -27.93
CA ALA A 763 16.55 -26.02 -28.79
C ALA A 763 17.38 -27.31 -28.64
N ILE A 764 16.73 -28.46 -28.80
CA ILE A 764 17.39 -29.76 -28.87
C ILE A 764 17.53 -30.17 -30.32
N LYS A 765 18.76 -30.37 -30.80
CA LYS A 765 19.06 -30.81 -32.17
C LYS A 765 20.09 -31.93 -32.13
N GLY A 766 19.72 -33.09 -32.68
CA GLY A 766 20.58 -34.28 -32.62
C GLY A 766 20.93 -34.77 -31.20
N GLY A 767 20.13 -34.38 -30.19
CA GLY A 767 20.40 -34.65 -28.77
C GLY A 767 21.39 -33.69 -28.12
N GLU A 768 21.83 -32.65 -28.81
CA GLU A 768 22.66 -31.56 -28.27
C GLU A 768 21.80 -30.33 -27.96
N LEU A 769 22.22 -29.52 -26.99
CA LEU A 769 21.61 -28.22 -26.69
C LEU A 769 22.15 -27.15 -27.64
N HIS A 770 21.24 -26.39 -28.24
CA HIS A 770 21.54 -25.30 -29.16
C HIS A 770 20.90 -24.01 -28.68
N GLU A 771 21.70 -22.95 -28.61
CA GLU A 771 21.21 -21.59 -28.43
C GLU A 771 20.91 -21.00 -29.82
N VAL A 772 19.67 -20.57 -30.02
CA VAL A 772 19.22 -19.90 -31.23
C VAL A 772 18.81 -18.48 -30.87
N TYR A 773 19.44 -17.50 -31.54
CA TYR A 773 19.15 -16.08 -31.34
C TYR A 773 19.20 -15.29 -32.63
N SER A 774 18.45 -14.18 -32.65
CA SER A 774 18.46 -13.22 -33.75
C SER A 774 19.41 -12.07 -33.45
N ALA A 775 20.26 -11.73 -34.41
CA ALA A 775 21.15 -10.56 -34.40
C ALA A 775 21.01 -9.75 -35.70
N ALA A 776 21.70 -8.61 -35.78
CA ALA A 776 21.58 -7.68 -36.91
C ALA A 776 21.97 -8.28 -38.27
N ASP A 777 22.75 -9.36 -38.28
CA ASP A 777 23.22 -10.10 -39.46
C ASP A 777 22.43 -11.39 -39.74
N GLY A 778 21.41 -11.71 -38.94
CA GLY A 778 20.53 -12.85 -39.15
C GLY A 778 20.35 -13.73 -37.91
N TRP A 779 19.84 -14.93 -38.14
CA TRP A 779 19.70 -15.97 -37.12
C TRP A 779 21.01 -16.74 -36.95
N HIS A 780 21.36 -17.02 -35.70
CA HIS A 780 22.54 -17.78 -35.33
C HIS A 780 22.15 -19.06 -34.60
N ASP A 781 22.92 -20.11 -34.82
CA ASP A 781 22.80 -21.43 -34.20
C ASP A 781 24.14 -21.78 -33.52
N GLY A 782 24.13 -21.85 -32.18
CA GLY A 782 25.30 -22.18 -31.39
C GLY A 782 25.09 -23.44 -30.55
N VAL A 783 25.84 -24.51 -30.86
CA VAL A 783 25.92 -25.69 -29.97
C VAL A 783 26.53 -25.28 -28.63
N ILE A 784 25.88 -25.66 -27.53
CA ILE A 784 26.43 -25.51 -26.19
C ILE A 784 27.33 -26.73 -25.89
N PRO A 785 28.66 -26.56 -25.76
CA PRO A 785 29.58 -27.69 -25.68
C PRO A 785 29.39 -28.54 -24.41
N GLY A 786 29.53 -29.86 -24.53
CA GLY A 786 29.54 -30.78 -23.37
C GLY A 786 28.17 -31.29 -22.93
N LEU A 787 27.11 -30.94 -23.65
CA LEU A 787 25.72 -31.26 -23.34
C LEU A 787 25.06 -32.06 -24.47
N SER A 788 25.44 -33.34 -24.58
CA SER A 788 24.80 -34.33 -25.46
C SER A 788 23.92 -35.29 -24.66
N GLY A 789 22.94 -35.91 -25.33
CA GLY A 789 22.03 -36.88 -24.69
C GLY A 789 20.79 -36.22 -24.09
N ILE A 790 20.44 -35.01 -24.51
CA ILE A 790 19.27 -34.28 -24.02
C ILE A 790 18.00 -34.72 -24.76
N SER A 791 16.93 -35.01 -24.02
CA SER A 791 15.64 -35.42 -24.57
C SER A 791 14.51 -34.40 -24.36
N ALA A 792 14.58 -33.58 -23.31
CA ALA A 792 13.62 -32.51 -23.02
C ALA A 792 14.32 -31.33 -22.32
N LEU A 793 13.76 -30.12 -22.45
CA LEU A 793 14.27 -28.94 -21.78
C LEU A 793 13.17 -27.95 -21.39
N SER A 794 13.47 -27.08 -20.43
CA SER A 794 12.74 -25.86 -20.11
C SER A 794 13.75 -24.75 -19.89
N PHE A 795 13.35 -23.52 -20.23
CA PHE A 795 14.22 -22.36 -20.20
C PHE A 795 13.53 -21.19 -19.51
N SER A 796 14.27 -20.53 -18.61
CA SER A 796 13.86 -19.27 -18.02
C SER A 796 15.04 -18.36 -17.69
N PHE A 797 14.75 -17.06 -17.52
CA PHE A 797 15.69 -16.10 -16.95
C PHE A 797 15.42 -15.94 -15.45
N ASN A 798 16.48 -15.92 -14.65
CA ASN A 798 16.36 -15.53 -13.24
C ASN A 798 16.29 -14.00 -13.08
N ALA A 799 16.06 -13.52 -11.85
CA ALA A 799 15.92 -12.08 -11.54
C ALA A 799 17.15 -11.23 -11.90
N SER A 800 18.33 -11.85 -12.05
CA SER A 800 19.57 -11.16 -12.48
C SER A 800 19.78 -11.21 -14.00
N GLY A 801 18.83 -11.76 -14.76
CA GLY A 801 18.93 -11.92 -16.21
C GLY A 801 19.84 -13.08 -16.64
N VAL A 802 20.23 -13.96 -15.73
CA VAL A 802 21.03 -15.15 -16.06
C VAL A 802 20.09 -16.25 -16.57
N ARG A 803 20.55 -16.95 -17.60
CA ARG A 803 19.86 -18.09 -18.20
C ARG A 803 19.98 -19.31 -17.30
N VAL A 804 18.87 -19.99 -17.13
CA VAL A 804 18.83 -21.28 -16.46
C VAL A 804 18.00 -22.21 -17.32
N ILE A 805 18.56 -23.39 -17.56
CA ILE A 805 18.00 -24.42 -18.41
C ILE A 805 17.89 -25.68 -17.58
N GLU A 806 16.67 -26.13 -17.38
CA GLU A 806 16.39 -27.46 -16.85
C GLU A 806 16.33 -28.44 -18.02
N ALA A 807 17.15 -29.48 -18.00
CA ALA A 807 17.30 -30.42 -19.11
C ALA A 807 17.23 -31.88 -18.64
N ILE A 808 16.58 -32.74 -19.41
CA ILE A 808 16.68 -34.19 -19.22
C ILE A 808 17.83 -34.71 -20.04
N LYS A 809 18.89 -35.16 -19.38
CA LYS A 809 20.09 -35.73 -19.98
C LYS A 809 20.31 -37.12 -19.45
N ASP A 810 20.41 -38.11 -20.34
CA ASP A 810 20.61 -39.52 -19.97
C ASP A 810 19.61 -40.03 -18.90
N ASN A 811 18.33 -39.64 -19.02
CA ASN A 811 17.24 -39.91 -18.07
C ASN A 811 17.39 -39.29 -16.67
N GLN A 812 18.28 -38.32 -16.50
CA GLN A 812 18.40 -37.55 -15.26
C GLN A 812 18.01 -36.09 -15.50
N LEU A 813 17.47 -35.45 -14.47
CA LEU A 813 17.22 -34.02 -14.47
C LEU A 813 18.54 -33.28 -14.20
N HIS A 814 18.91 -32.37 -15.09
CA HIS A 814 20.11 -31.58 -15.02
C HIS A 814 19.77 -30.09 -14.98
N GLU A 815 20.57 -29.35 -14.23
CA GLU A 815 20.64 -27.91 -14.30
C GLU A 815 21.82 -27.50 -15.19
N VAL A 816 21.53 -26.69 -16.20
CA VAL A 816 22.51 -26.09 -17.09
C VAL A 816 22.43 -24.57 -16.95
N TYR A 817 23.58 -23.93 -16.67
CA TYR A 817 23.67 -22.48 -16.58
C TYR A 817 25.00 -21.95 -17.10
N SER A 818 24.99 -20.68 -17.52
CA SER A 818 26.18 -19.97 -17.98
C SER A 818 26.72 -19.05 -16.88
N ALA A 819 28.02 -19.14 -16.63
CA ALA A 819 28.75 -18.27 -15.71
C ALA A 819 29.99 -17.67 -16.40
N SER A 820 30.70 -16.77 -15.71
CA SER A 820 31.85 -16.05 -16.27
C SER A 820 33.01 -16.95 -16.71
N ASP A 821 33.06 -18.19 -16.22
CA ASP A 821 34.07 -19.21 -16.51
C ASP A 821 33.60 -20.30 -17.50
N GLY A 822 32.35 -20.24 -17.99
CA GLY A 822 31.81 -21.14 -18.99
C GLY A 822 30.42 -21.68 -18.64
N TRP A 823 30.01 -22.71 -19.39
CA TRP A 823 28.78 -23.46 -19.13
C TRP A 823 29.02 -24.54 -18.07
N HIS A 824 28.07 -24.67 -17.15
CA HIS A 824 28.07 -25.65 -16.07
C HIS A 824 26.89 -26.59 -16.24
N ASP A 825 27.11 -27.85 -15.87
CA ASP A 825 26.15 -28.95 -15.93
C ASP A 825 26.14 -29.66 -14.57
N GLY A 826 25.00 -29.68 -13.89
CA GLY A 826 24.83 -30.31 -12.59
C GLY A 826 23.60 -31.21 -12.54
N VAL A 827 23.77 -32.47 -12.13
CA VAL A 827 22.65 -33.38 -11.87
C VAL A 827 21.84 -32.83 -10.69
N ILE A 828 20.53 -32.67 -10.87
CA ILE A 828 19.58 -32.39 -9.80
C ILE A 828 19.24 -33.74 -9.12
N PRO A 829 19.64 -33.95 -7.85
CA PRO A 829 19.36 -35.20 -7.16
C PRO A 829 17.88 -35.28 -6.76
N GLY A 830 17.26 -36.43 -6.93
CA GLY A 830 15.89 -36.68 -6.41
C GLY A 830 14.99 -37.43 -7.39
N VAL A 831 15.16 -37.17 -8.69
CA VAL A 831 14.35 -37.75 -9.77
C VAL A 831 15.10 -38.91 -10.43
N SER A 832 14.49 -40.09 -10.57
CA SER A 832 15.22 -41.29 -11.01
C SER A 832 14.45 -42.24 -11.96
N GLY A 833 13.20 -41.89 -12.28
CA GLY A 833 12.32 -42.57 -13.22
C GLY A 833 12.46 -42.05 -14.66
N ASN A 834 11.61 -42.56 -15.55
CA ASN A 834 11.61 -42.16 -16.95
C ASN A 834 10.90 -40.82 -17.15
N ILE A 835 11.67 -39.73 -17.21
CA ILE A 835 11.13 -38.38 -17.37
C ILE A 835 10.86 -38.10 -18.86
N THR A 836 9.61 -37.82 -19.21
CA THR A 836 9.18 -37.62 -20.61
C THR A 836 8.85 -36.18 -20.96
N ALA A 837 8.52 -35.35 -19.97
CA ALA A 837 8.25 -33.91 -20.13
C ALA A 837 8.63 -33.16 -18.85
N LEU A 838 9.01 -31.88 -18.99
CA LEU A 838 9.24 -30.99 -17.85
C LEU A 838 8.90 -29.54 -18.18
N ALA A 839 8.66 -28.74 -17.13
CA ALA A 839 8.58 -27.29 -17.20
C ALA A 839 9.10 -26.69 -15.90
N GLY A 840 10.05 -25.76 -16.03
CA GLY A 840 10.70 -25.09 -14.91
C GLY A 840 10.36 -23.61 -14.85
N LYS A 841 10.24 -23.07 -13.63
CA LYS A 841 10.21 -21.63 -13.36
C LYS A 841 11.06 -21.30 -12.14
N ILE A 842 11.64 -20.11 -12.17
CA ILE A 842 12.50 -19.58 -11.11
C ILE A 842 11.80 -18.41 -10.46
N ALA A 843 11.61 -18.49 -9.15
CA ALA A 843 11.09 -17.39 -8.35
C ALA A 843 12.12 -16.25 -8.26
N PRO A 844 11.69 -14.99 -8.04
CA PRO A 844 12.61 -13.88 -7.81
C PRO A 844 13.58 -14.10 -6.63
N THR A 845 13.23 -14.98 -5.69
CA THR A 845 14.05 -15.40 -4.55
C THR A 845 15.20 -16.34 -4.92
N GLY A 846 15.18 -16.92 -6.13
CA GLY A 846 16.10 -17.96 -6.59
C GLY A 846 15.62 -19.39 -6.33
N ASP A 847 14.47 -19.56 -5.65
CA ASP A 847 13.84 -20.87 -5.47
C ASP A 847 13.31 -21.40 -6.80
N ARG A 848 13.36 -22.71 -6.97
CA ARG A 848 12.99 -23.40 -8.22
C ARG A 848 11.79 -24.30 -8.01
N VAL A 849 10.91 -24.27 -8.98
CA VAL A 849 9.80 -25.21 -9.11
C VAL A 849 9.89 -25.80 -10.51
N ILE A 850 10.05 -27.13 -10.56
CA ILE A 850 10.12 -27.90 -11.78
C ILE A 850 9.00 -28.93 -11.69
N GLU A 851 8.09 -28.92 -12.65
CA GLU A 851 7.09 -29.96 -12.80
C GLU A 851 7.62 -30.95 -13.85
N ALA A 852 7.56 -32.24 -13.55
CA ALA A 852 8.07 -33.31 -14.40
C ALA A 852 7.03 -34.41 -14.55
N VAL A 853 7.00 -35.04 -15.73
CA VAL A 853 6.28 -36.30 -15.92
C VAL A 853 7.26 -37.45 -15.71
N GLU A 854 7.23 -38.08 -14.53
CA GLU A 854 8.07 -39.22 -14.16
C GLU A 854 7.24 -40.51 -14.23
N ASP A 855 7.67 -41.47 -15.06
CA ASP A 855 6.98 -42.76 -15.25
C ASP A 855 5.48 -42.63 -15.63
N GLY A 856 5.12 -41.50 -16.25
CA GLY A 856 3.76 -41.19 -16.67
C GLY A 856 2.88 -40.57 -15.58
N GLU A 857 3.43 -40.17 -14.44
CA GLU A 857 2.76 -39.43 -13.37
C GLU A 857 3.38 -38.03 -13.20
N LEU A 858 2.59 -37.07 -12.73
CA LEU A 858 3.05 -35.69 -12.49
C LEU A 858 3.77 -35.58 -11.15
N HIS A 859 4.98 -35.03 -11.17
CA HIS A 859 5.85 -34.85 -10.02
C HIS A 859 6.30 -33.40 -9.89
N GLU A 860 6.29 -32.91 -8.66
CA GLU A 860 6.83 -31.61 -8.27
C GLU A 860 8.24 -31.79 -7.72
N VAL A 861 9.21 -31.21 -8.42
CA VAL A 861 10.62 -31.17 -8.04
C VAL A 861 10.96 -29.75 -7.61
N HIS A 862 11.24 -29.53 -6.33
CA HIS A 862 11.53 -28.20 -5.78
C HIS A 862 12.78 -28.17 -4.91
N SER A 863 13.43 -27.00 -4.88
CA SER A 863 14.58 -26.74 -4.01
C SER A 863 14.14 -25.93 -2.78
N ALA A 864 14.42 -26.41 -1.57
CA ALA A 864 14.24 -25.64 -0.33
C ALA A 864 15.46 -25.76 0.58
N ASN A 865 16.02 -24.63 1.03
CA ASN A 865 17.20 -24.56 1.90
C ASN A 865 18.44 -25.33 1.38
N GLY A 866 18.61 -25.40 0.05
CA GLY A 866 19.73 -26.12 -0.58
C GLY A 866 19.56 -27.64 -0.66
N ALA A 867 18.39 -28.17 -0.29
CA ALA A 867 17.99 -29.56 -0.54
C ALA A 867 16.95 -29.61 -1.66
N TRP A 868 16.97 -30.70 -2.44
CA TRP A 868 15.99 -31.00 -3.47
C TRP A 868 14.99 -32.02 -2.96
N TYR A 869 13.73 -31.80 -3.32
CA TYR A 869 12.60 -32.65 -3.00
C TYR A 869 11.90 -33.01 -4.30
N ASP A 870 11.48 -34.27 -4.41
CA ASP A 870 10.69 -34.81 -5.50
C ASP A 870 9.45 -35.45 -4.87
N ASN A 871 8.28 -34.89 -5.18
CA ASN A 871 7.01 -35.34 -4.64
C ASN A 871 6.03 -35.60 -5.79
N ALA A 872 5.47 -36.80 -5.86
CA ALA A 872 4.31 -37.06 -6.69
C ALA A 872 3.18 -36.07 -6.34
N VAL A 873 2.61 -35.42 -7.36
CA VAL A 873 1.48 -34.52 -7.17
C VAL A 873 0.27 -35.37 -6.78
N PRO A 874 -0.44 -35.05 -5.67
CA PRO A 874 -1.47 -35.91 -5.10
C PRO A 874 -2.81 -35.83 -5.85
N VAL A 875 -2.78 -35.88 -7.18
CA VAL A 875 -3.93 -36.00 -8.08
C VAL A 875 -3.72 -37.20 -9.00
N PRO A 876 -4.79 -37.88 -9.46
CA PRO A 876 -4.64 -38.90 -10.50
C PRO A 876 -3.99 -38.25 -11.72
N SER A 877 -2.81 -38.73 -12.12
CA SER A 877 -2.07 -38.18 -13.27
C SER A 877 -1.45 -39.25 -14.17
N ALA A 878 -1.86 -40.50 -13.98
CA ALA A 878 -1.34 -41.64 -14.73
C ALA A 878 -1.67 -41.54 -16.22
N GLY A 879 -0.62 -41.61 -17.05
CA GLY A 879 -0.72 -41.41 -18.50
C GLY A 879 -0.46 -39.95 -18.92
N SER A 880 0.17 -39.16 -18.05
CA SER A 880 0.70 -37.83 -18.40
C SER A 880 1.74 -37.94 -19.50
N THR A 881 1.72 -37.00 -20.46
CA THR A 881 2.61 -37.05 -21.65
C THR A 881 3.24 -35.71 -22.04
N ALA A 882 2.59 -34.59 -21.70
CA ALA A 882 3.09 -33.25 -21.92
C ALA A 882 2.61 -32.33 -20.80
N LEU A 883 3.36 -31.28 -20.50
CA LEU A 883 2.95 -30.26 -19.54
C LEU A 883 3.53 -28.89 -19.88
N SER A 884 2.94 -27.85 -19.29
CA SER A 884 3.49 -26.49 -19.28
C SER A 884 3.24 -25.86 -17.91
N LEU A 885 4.07 -24.90 -17.53
CA LEU A 885 4.02 -24.21 -16.23
C LEU A 885 4.13 -22.69 -16.40
N ALA A 886 3.23 -21.95 -15.75
CA ALA A 886 3.36 -20.52 -15.54
C ALA A 886 3.02 -20.18 -14.10
N LEU A 887 3.88 -19.39 -13.45
CA LEU A 887 3.66 -18.91 -12.09
C LEU A 887 3.00 -17.52 -12.13
N ARG A 888 2.06 -17.28 -11.21
CA ARG A 888 1.60 -15.94 -10.85
C ARG A 888 2.35 -15.42 -9.63
#